data_AF-A0A9P8L9N3-F1
#
_entry.id   AF-A0A9P8L9N3-F1
#
_cell.length_a   1.000
_cell.length_b   1.000
_cell.length_c   1.000
_cell.angle_alpha   90.00
_cell.angle_beta   90.00
_cell.angle_gamma   90.00
#
_symmetry.space_group_name_H-M   'P 1'
#
loop_
_entity.id
_entity.type
_entity.pdbx_description
1 polymer ?
#
loop_
_entity_poly.entity_id
_entity_poly.type
_entity_poly.pdbx_seq_one_letter_code
_entity_poly.pdbx_strand_id
1 'polypeptide(L)'
;MLKRYTSVFKRERKENGAGNGTAPSASEDAPAAKRGSFGFGLKKEKDKEQSDQVSPDHSAKREDVDAVFQQFAQLIHASQRPLPTQTGDGSYIEQSVPSGLWQDLGTLGFKDIDTLLQFLKSKKSGGPIDDKTYITEKIIRLVSQLPPRSKNRFELTNEIVGDLWNSLLHPPLSYLGDDFAYRQADGSNNNIMYPHLGAANTPYARSVHPGVMSRGALPDPGVIFDSVMAREKFTRHPNNISSMLFYIASIIIHDLFRTSHQDSNISLTSSYLDLAPLYGSNQAEQDSIRTFKDGKVKPDCFSERRLLGFPPGVGCILIMFNRYHNYIVEQLAAINEGGRFNRPRNEKDEKAWAKYDNDLFQTGRLVVGGLYANVILFDYLRTIINLNRSNTTWSLDPRVDMGDGMNHVKVFNEEGAPRGIGNQVSIEFNLLYRFHPAISERDEKWTQDFYKELFPGKEPSKVEPIELMKTLGRLEDGLDPDPFKRPFAKLERQANGNYRDEDLVKILTESIEDPAGSFGANNSPKVLRAVEILGIQQARHWNTCSLNEFRKFFGLKPHETFEEINSDPYVADQLRHLYDHPDFVELYTGFIAEEAKVPMEPGVGICPTFSFGRAVLSDAICLIRGDRFLTVDYHPKNLTNFGYSEVQHDLNINQGCVFYKLMLNAFPIHFRQNSVYVHYPLTIPSENKKILTKLGRVDQYSWDKPAFIPPRSYVFSYTGAKYVLENQQKFKMTMIEGSKFLMGKEGPNFMSCGDTPYHANQRKVMGECLYRDGWDKQVKEFIEYITLKLLREKSYKLAGVNQVDFVRE
;
A
#
# COMPACT_ATOMS: atom_id res chain seq x y z
N MET A 1 11.81 -6.91 21.64
CA MET A 1 12.51 -8.20 21.84
C MET A 1 11.50 -9.31 22.03
N LEU A 2 11.56 -10.41 21.27
CA LEU A 2 10.77 -11.63 21.53
C LEU A 2 11.60 -12.89 21.19
N LYS A 3 12.47 -13.31 22.11
CA LYS A 3 12.97 -14.69 22.13
C LYS A 3 12.00 -15.53 22.97
N ARG A 4 11.46 -16.61 22.42
CA ARG A 4 10.74 -17.62 23.22
C ARG A 4 11.73 -18.26 24.20
N TYR A 5 11.53 -18.04 25.50
CA TYR A 5 12.33 -18.65 26.55
C TYR A 5 11.73 -20.01 26.94
N THR A 6 12.20 -21.08 26.31
CA THR A 6 11.84 -22.47 26.67
C THR A 6 12.71 -22.98 27.82
N SER A 7 12.26 -22.78 29.06
CA SER A 7 12.88 -23.37 30.25
C SER A 7 12.54 -24.85 30.40
N VAL A 8 13.46 -25.74 29.99
CA VAL A 8 13.31 -27.19 30.19
C VAL A 8 13.62 -27.56 31.64
N PHE A 9 12.59 -27.82 32.43
CA PHE A 9 12.75 -28.36 33.79
C PHE A 9 13.31 -29.77 33.74
N LYS A 10 14.51 -29.97 34.30
CA LYS A 10 15.13 -31.31 34.43
C LYS A 10 14.28 -32.18 35.37
N ARG A 11 13.97 -33.39 34.92
CA ARG A 11 13.35 -34.43 35.74
C ARG A 11 14.43 -35.23 36.46
N GLU A 12 14.26 -35.47 37.75
CA GLU A 12 15.18 -36.31 38.53
C GLU A 12 15.20 -37.75 38.02
N ARG A 13 16.37 -38.38 38.16
CA ARG A 13 16.64 -39.76 37.74
C ARG A 13 16.39 -40.68 38.93
N LYS A 14 15.52 -41.69 38.79
CA LYS A 14 15.51 -42.87 39.67
C LYS A 14 16.19 -44.03 38.97
N GLU A 15 16.94 -44.80 39.75
CA GLU A 15 17.70 -45.95 39.29
C GLU A 15 16.90 -47.27 39.46
N ASN A 16 17.58 -48.40 39.24
CA ASN A 16 17.08 -49.78 39.14
C ASN A 16 16.41 -50.11 37.78
N GLY A 17 16.76 -51.21 37.10
CA GLY A 17 17.88 -52.13 37.35
C GLY A 17 17.79 -53.44 36.54
N ALA A 18 18.84 -53.75 35.78
CA ALA A 18 19.26 -55.05 35.19
C ALA A 18 18.22 -56.02 34.55
N GLY A 19 18.53 -56.51 33.34
CA GLY A 19 17.88 -57.68 32.72
C GLY A 19 18.31 -57.91 31.26
N ASN A 20 19.07 -58.97 30.98
CA ASN A 20 19.55 -59.32 29.63
C ASN A 20 18.56 -60.25 28.89
N GLY A 21 18.57 -60.23 27.56
CA GLY A 21 17.91 -61.24 26.73
C GLY A 21 18.15 -61.03 25.23
N THR A 22 18.64 -62.05 24.52
CA THR A 22 18.91 -62.04 23.07
C THR A 22 17.81 -62.75 22.26
N ALA A 23 17.75 -62.44 20.96
CA ALA A 23 16.93 -63.11 19.93
C ALA A 23 17.45 -64.56 19.61
N PRO A 24 16.89 -65.36 18.66
CA PRO A 24 15.87 -65.02 17.64
C PRO A 24 14.83 -66.12 17.24
N SER A 25 14.02 -65.77 16.22
CA SER A 25 13.54 -66.64 15.12
C SER A 25 12.29 -67.54 15.26
N ALA A 26 11.85 -68.02 14.09
CA ALA A 26 10.88 -69.08 13.77
C ALA A 26 9.36 -68.76 13.80
N SER A 27 8.70 -69.36 12.81
CA SER A 27 7.36 -69.11 12.26
C SER A 27 6.29 -70.12 12.70
N GLU A 28 5.06 -69.85 12.24
CA GLU A 28 3.99 -70.80 11.84
C GLU A 28 2.85 -71.22 12.81
N ASP A 29 1.75 -71.58 12.13
CA ASP A 29 0.47 -72.20 12.49
C ASP A 29 -0.53 -71.57 13.50
N ALA A 30 -1.64 -71.12 12.93
CA ALA A 30 -2.99 -71.17 13.52
C ALA A 30 -3.68 -72.51 13.12
N PRO A 31 -4.87 -72.90 13.65
CA PRO A 31 -6.12 -72.36 13.08
C PRO A 31 -7.42 -72.41 13.96
N ALA A 32 -8.46 -71.69 13.50
CA ALA A 32 -9.90 -72.07 13.49
C ALA A 32 -10.68 -72.44 14.79
N ALA A 33 -12.03 -72.46 14.84
CA ALA A 33 -13.11 -71.68 14.19
C ALA A 33 -14.50 -72.06 14.79
N LYS A 34 -15.53 -71.21 14.65
CA LYS A 34 -16.98 -71.54 14.69
C LYS A 34 -17.69 -70.64 13.64
N ARG A 35 -18.39 -71.16 12.62
CA ARG A 35 -19.72 -71.86 12.57
C ARG A 35 -20.89 -70.93 12.98
N GLY A 36 -22.00 -70.81 12.24
CA GLY A 36 -22.48 -71.42 10.96
C GLY A 36 -23.82 -70.75 10.52
N SER A 37 -24.69 -71.26 9.64
CA SER A 37 -24.63 -72.38 8.66
C SER A 37 -25.95 -72.51 7.84
N PHE A 38 -25.87 -72.86 6.54
CA PHE A 38 -26.81 -73.62 5.67
C PHE A 38 -26.07 -73.89 4.31
N GLY A 39 -26.44 -74.75 3.35
CA GLY A 39 -27.58 -75.69 3.16
C GLY A 39 -28.52 -75.22 2.02
N PHE A 40 -28.71 -75.88 0.86
CA PHE A 40 -28.26 -77.17 0.26
C PHE A 40 -28.04 -76.97 -1.27
N GLY A 41 -27.51 -77.87 -2.11
CA GLY A 41 -26.86 -79.19 -1.91
C GLY A 41 -27.22 -80.25 -2.98
N LEU A 42 -26.24 -81.07 -3.41
CA LEU A 42 -26.31 -82.24 -4.36
C LEU A 42 -26.42 -81.90 -5.88
N LYS A 43 -25.91 -82.68 -6.85
CA LYS A 43 -25.27 -84.03 -6.83
C LYS A 43 -24.41 -84.34 -8.10
N LYS A 44 -23.18 -84.88 -7.91
CA LYS A 44 -22.39 -85.79 -8.81
C LYS A 44 -22.06 -85.34 -10.26
N GLU A 45 -21.08 -85.89 -10.99
CA GLU A 45 -20.27 -87.13 -10.85
C GLU A 45 -18.80 -86.89 -11.32
N LYS A 46 -17.77 -87.34 -10.58
CA LYS A 46 -16.73 -88.36 -10.91
C LYS A 46 -15.78 -88.08 -12.12
N ASP A 47 -14.47 -87.96 -11.89
CA ASP A 47 -13.40 -88.99 -12.01
C ASP A 47 -12.82 -89.07 -13.46
N LYS A 48 -11.54 -89.36 -13.78
CA LYS A 48 -10.31 -89.76 -13.05
C LYS A 48 -9.10 -89.64 -14.01
N GLU A 49 -7.85 -89.45 -13.51
CA GLU A 49 -6.55 -89.99 -14.04
C GLU A 49 -6.11 -89.73 -15.52
N GLN A 50 -4.85 -89.84 -15.98
CA GLN A 50 -3.48 -89.74 -15.40
C GLN A 50 -2.44 -89.68 -16.57
N SER A 51 -1.20 -89.20 -16.31
CA SER A 51 0.07 -89.45 -17.06
C SER A 51 0.26 -89.14 -18.58
N ASP A 52 1.29 -88.32 -18.83
CA ASP A 52 2.41 -88.50 -19.79
C ASP A 52 2.30 -88.40 -21.34
N GLN A 53 2.92 -87.32 -21.84
CA GLN A 53 3.89 -87.20 -22.96
C GLN A 53 3.60 -87.56 -24.44
N VAL A 54 3.55 -86.49 -25.25
CA VAL A 54 4.31 -86.27 -26.53
C VAL A 54 3.98 -87.13 -27.77
N SER A 55 3.15 -86.58 -28.67
CA SER A 55 3.46 -86.29 -30.10
C SER A 55 2.23 -85.70 -30.85
N PRO A 56 2.40 -84.99 -31.99
CA PRO A 56 1.30 -84.24 -32.63
C PRO A 56 0.53 -85.04 -33.70
N ASP A 57 -0.73 -84.64 -33.94
CA ASP A 57 -1.53 -85.00 -35.11
C ASP A 57 -2.10 -83.73 -35.77
N HIS A 58 -2.26 -83.77 -37.10
CA HIS A 58 -2.59 -82.61 -37.95
C HIS A 58 -4.01 -82.71 -38.54
N SER A 59 -5.01 -82.20 -37.81
CA SER A 59 -6.35 -81.93 -38.36
C SER A 59 -6.77 -80.49 -38.07
N ALA A 60 -6.70 -79.62 -39.09
CA ALA A 60 -7.15 -78.23 -38.99
C ALA A 60 -8.67 -78.15 -38.78
N LYS A 61 -9.13 -77.21 -37.95
CA LYS A 61 -10.55 -77.05 -37.65
C LYS A 61 -11.21 -76.13 -38.67
N ARG A 62 -12.50 -76.34 -38.90
CA ARG A 62 -13.27 -75.66 -39.95
C ARG A 62 -13.32 -74.14 -39.78
N GLU A 63 -13.27 -73.67 -38.53
CA GLU A 63 -13.29 -72.26 -38.14
C GLU A 63 -12.06 -71.48 -38.63
N ASP A 64 -10.89 -72.11 -38.72
CA ASP A 64 -9.67 -71.48 -39.23
C ASP A 64 -9.77 -71.16 -40.74
N VAL A 65 -10.54 -71.97 -41.48
CA VAL A 65 -10.74 -71.80 -42.94
C VAL A 65 -11.67 -70.62 -43.24
N ASP A 66 -12.74 -70.47 -42.45
CA ASP A 66 -13.68 -69.35 -42.60
C ASP A 66 -13.00 -68.00 -42.25
N ALA A 67 -12.11 -67.99 -41.25
CA ALA A 67 -11.32 -66.81 -40.91
C ALA A 67 -10.38 -66.38 -42.04
N VAL A 68 -9.68 -67.32 -42.69
CA VAL A 68 -8.83 -67.04 -43.86
C VAL A 68 -9.65 -66.55 -45.06
N PHE A 69 -10.83 -67.12 -45.31
CA PHE A 69 -11.72 -66.63 -46.37
C PHE A 69 -12.22 -65.21 -46.12
N GLN A 70 -12.54 -64.82 -44.88
CA GLN A 70 -12.87 -63.43 -44.56
C GLN A 70 -11.68 -62.47 -44.78
N GLN A 71 -10.45 -62.89 -44.43
CA GLN A 71 -9.26 -62.07 -44.67
C GLN A 71 -9.00 -61.87 -46.17
N PHE A 72 -9.12 -62.92 -47.00
CA PHE A 72 -9.01 -62.78 -48.45
C PHE A 72 -10.13 -61.92 -49.06
N ALA A 73 -11.37 -62.05 -48.58
CA ALA A 73 -12.49 -61.21 -49.02
C ALA A 73 -12.26 -59.72 -48.66
N GLN A 74 -11.75 -59.42 -47.46
CA GLN A 74 -11.38 -58.07 -47.07
C GLN A 74 -10.21 -57.53 -47.90
N LEU A 75 -9.22 -58.35 -48.24
CA LEU A 75 -8.07 -57.96 -49.08
C LEU A 75 -8.51 -57.59 -50.51
N ILE A 76 -9.41 -58.37 -51.12
CA ILE A 76 -9.99 -58.09 -52.44
C ILE A 76 -10.88 -56.83 -52.38
N HIS A 77 -11.67 -56.65 -51.32
CA HIS A 77 -12.43 -55.40 -51.13
C HIS A 77 -11.54 -54.18 -50.87
N ALA A 78 -10.34 -54.34 -50.31
CA ALA A 78 -9.37 -53.26 -50.13
C ALA A 78 -8.70 -52.88 -51.46
N SER A 79 -8.33 -53.85 -52.30
CA SER A 79 -7.68 -53.61 -53.60
C SER A 79 -8.61 -53.06 -54.69
N GLN A 80 -9.93 -53.05 -54.45
CA GLN A 80 -10.94 -52.47 -55.35
C GLN A 80 -11.49 -51.11 -54.89
N ARG A 81 -10.98 -50.52 -53.80
CA ARG A 81 -11.37 -49.16 -53.40
C ARG A 81 -10.74 -48.11 -54.32
N PRO A 82 -11.49 -47.08 -54.77
CA PRO A 82 -10.89 -45.95 -55.46
C PRO A 82 -9.94 -45.21 -54.52
N LEU A 83 -8.78 -44.78 -55.03
CA LEU A 83 -7.79 -44.02 -54.27
C LEU A 83 -8.36 -42.66 -53.80
N PRO A 84 -8.09 -42.21 -52.57
CA PRO A 84 -8.61 -40.95 -52.07
C PRO A 84 -7.88 -39.77 -52.73
N THR A 85 -8.61 -38.95 -53.48
CA THR A 85 -8.09 -37.78 -54.20
C THR A 85 -8.03 -36.50 -53.34
N GLN A 86 -8.09 -36.65 -52.02
CA GLN A 86 -8.29 -35.57 -51.04
C GLN A 86 -6.99 -35.09 -50.38
N THR A 87 -5.91 -35.86 -50.54
CA THR A 87 -4.57 -35.62 -49.99
C THR A 87 -3.53 -35.80 -51.09
N GLY A 88 -2.39 -35.11 -50.98
CA GLY A 88 -1.34 -35.17 -52.01
C GLY A 88 -0.54 -36.48 -52.05
N ASP A 89 -0.73 -37.35 -51.07
CA ASP A 89 -0.02 -38.63 -50.89
C ASP A 89 -0.92 -39.86 -51.04
N GLY A 90 -2.23 -39.69 -51.26
CA GLY A 90 -3.20 -40.78 -51.33
C GLY A 90 -3.59 -41.39 -49.97
N SER A 91 -3.32 -40.68 -48.87
CA SER A 91 -3.80 -41.05 -47.53
C SER A 91 -5.30 -40.76 -47.35
N TYR A 92 -6.02 -41.62 -46.61
CA TYR A 92 -7.40 -41.35 -46.21
C TYR A 92 -7.42 -40.39 -45.01
N ILE A 93 -8.20 -39.31 -45.10
CA ILE A 93 -8.40 -38.38 -43.97
C ILE A 93 -9.34 -39.05 -42.95
N GLU A 94 -8.81 -39.48 -41.79
CA GLU A 94 -9.65 -39.85 -40.64
C GLU A 94 -10.32 -38.60 -40.06
N GLN A 95 -11.54 -38.28 -40.51
CA GLN A 95 -12.44 -37.41 -39.76
C GLN A 95 -12.93 -38.17 -38.52
N SER A 96 -12.23 -38.02 -37.39
CA SER A 96 -12.58 -38.70 -36.15
C SER A 96 -13.90 -38.17 -35.57
N VAL A 97 -14.99 -38.93 -35.77
CA VAL A 97 -16.27 -38.70 -35.07
C VAL A 97 -16.03 -38.85 -33.55
N PRO A 98 -16.40 -37.86 -32.72
CA PRO A 98 -16.26 -37.95 -31.26
C PRO A 98 -17.20 -39.02 -30.68
N SER A 99 -16.86 -39.60 -29.53
CA SER A 99 -17.73 -40.60 -28.89
C SER A 99 -19.06 -39.97 -28.47
N GLY A 100 -20.17 -40.64 -28.79
CA GLY A 100 -21.50 -40.20 -28.40
C GLY A 100 -21.74 -40.37 -26.90
N LEU A 101 -22.61 -39.53 -26.32
CA LEU A 101 -22.94 -39.50 -24.89
C LEU A 101 -23.26 -40.87 -24.28
N TRP A 102 -23.82 -41.80 -25.07
CA TRP A 102 -24.11 -43.18 -24.65
C TRP A 102 -22.88 -44.04 -24.36
N GLN A 103 -21.75 -43.80 -25.03
CA GLN A 103 -20.49 -44.49 -24.74
C GLN A 103 -19.85 -43.96 -23.45
N ASP A 104 -19.88 -42.64 -23.26
CA ASP A 104 -19.43 -42.01 -22.02
C ASP A 104 -20.27 -42.49 -20.82
N LEU A 105 -21.61 -42.51 -20.94
CA LEU A 105 -22.52 -43.06 -19.92
C LEU A 105 -22.22 -44.52 -19.54
N GLY A 106 -21.72 -45.33 -20.46
CA GLY A 106 -21.29 -46.72 -20.19
C GLY A 106 -20.03 -46.84 -19.33
N THR A 107 -19.30 -45.75 -19.08
CA THR A 107 -18.05 -45.72 -18.30
C THR A 107 -18.18 -45.09 -16.91
N LEU A 108 -19.36 -44.56 -16.55
CA LEU A 108 -19.56 -43.72 -15.36
C LEU A 108 -20.32 -44.42 -14.23
N GLY A 109 -19.79 -44.36 -13.01
CA GLY A 109 -20.46 -44.84 -11.79
C GLY A 109 -21.21 -43.73 -11.04
N PHE A 110 -22.11 -44.13 -10.14
CA PHE A 110 -22.87 -43.20 -9.28
C PHE A 110 -21.97 -42.24 -8.46
N LYS A 111 -20.77 -42.69 -8.06
CA LYS A 111 -19.79 -41.87 -7.31
C LYS A 111 -19.13 -40.79 -8.17
N ASP A 112 -19.11 -40.97 -9.48
CA ASP A 112 -18.46 -40.07 -10.43
C ASP A 112 -19.44 -38.97 -10.87
N ILE A 113 -20.73 -39.28 -10.92
CA ILE A 113 -21.82 -38.29 -11.02
C ILE A 113 -21.86 -37.39 -9.77
N ASP A 114 -21.78 -37.97 -8.57
CA ASP A 114 -21.67 -37.22 -7.30
C ASP A 114 -20.42 -36.31 -7.27
N THR A 115 -19.28 -36.81 -7.76
CA THR A 115 -18.05 -36.01 -7.94
C THR A 115 -18.29 -34.82 -8.88
N LEU A 116 -18.93 -35.03 -10.03
CA LEU A 116 -19.20 -33.96 -10.99
C LEU A 116 -20.15 -32.89 -10.40
N LEU A 117 -21.17 -33.31 -9.64
CA LEU A 117 -22.09 -32.41 -8.95
C LEU A 117 -21.38 -31.61 -7.83
N GLN A 118 -20.46 -32.23 -7.09
CA GLN A 118 -19.62 -31.54 -6.11
C GLN A 118 -18.71 -30.50 -6.79
N PHE A 119 -18.10 -30.84 -7.93
CA PHE A 119 -17.24 -29.93 -8.68
C PHE A 119 -18.01 -28.71 -9.20
N LEU A 120 -19.13 -28.93 -9.90
CA LEU A 120 -20.00 -27.86 -10.39
C LEU A 120 -20.52 -26.97 -9.24
N LYS A 121 -20.80 -27.55 -8.07
CA LYS A 121 -21.21 -26.80 -6.88
C LYS A 121 -20.06 -25.96 -6.29
N SER A 122 -18.84 -26.49 -6.24
CA SER A 122 -17.66 -25.75 -5.77
C SER A 122 -17.32 -24.59 -6.71
N LYS A 123 -17.23 -24.83 -8.03
CA LYS A 123 -16.97 -23.80 -9.05
C LYS A 123 -18.04 -22.71 -9.06
N LYS A 124 -19.32 -23.05 -8.88
CA LYS A 124 -20.42 -22.07 -8.73
C LYS A 124 -20.39 -21.29 -7.41
N SER A 125 -19.71 -21.79 -6.38
CA SER A 125 -19.66 -21.13 -5.07
C SER A 125 -18.60 -20.03 -4.94
N GLY A 126 -17.55 -20.04 -5.79
CA GLY A 126 -16.39 -19.16 -5.69
C GLY A 126 -15.55 -19.35 -4.41
N GLY A 127 -15.93 -20.24 -3.51
CA GLY A 127 -15.26 -20.43 -2.22
C GLY A 127 -14.01 -21.31 -2.30
N PRO A 128 -13.11 -21.23 -1.30
CA PRO A 128 -11.96 -22.13 -1.19
C PRO A 128 -12.36 -23.61 -1.20
N ILE A 129 -11.59 -24.42 -1.92
CA ILE A 129 -11.78 -25.87 -2.02
C ILE A 129 -11.14 -26.56 -0.80
N ASP A 130 -11.89 -27.41 -0.11
CA ASP A 130 -11.36 -28.29 0.95
C ASP A 130 -10.66 -29.49 0.32
N ASP A 131 -9.33 -29.46 0.31
CA ASP A 131 -8.45 -30.48 -0.28
C ASP A 131 -8.69 -31.89 0.30
N LYS A 132 -9.06 -31.98 1.57
CA LYS A 132 -9.39 -33.24 2.27
C LYS A 132 -10.62 -33.95 1.70
N THR A 133 -11.40 -33.29 0.85
CA THR A 133 -12.49 -33.95 0.09
C THR A 133 -11.97 -34.78 -1.08
N TYR A 134 -10.69 -34.67 -1.45
CA TYR A 134 -10.06 -35.31 -2.62
C TYR A 134 -10.81 -35.03 -3.93
N ILE A 135 -11.40 -33.84 -4.07
CA ILE A 135 -12.26 -33.51 -5.21
C ILE A 135 -11.49 -33.51 -6.53
N THR A 136 -10.30 -32.90 -6.56
CA THR A 136 -9.43 -32.84 -7.73
C THR A 136 -9.01 -34.24 -8.19
N GLU A 137 -8.60 -35.12 -7.27
CA GLU A 137 -8.19 -36.49 -7.54
C GLU A 137 -9.35 -37.36 -8.02
N LYS A 138 -10.57 -37.16 -7.49
CA LYS A 138 -11.78 -37.82 -8.00
C LYS A 138 -12.09 -37.40 -9.45
N ILE A 139 -11.92 -36.11 -9.79
CA ILE A 139 -12.13 -35.63 -11.17
C ILE A 139 -11.03 -36.17 -12.10
N ILE A 140 -9.77 -36.20 -11.67
CA ILE A 140 -8.67 -36.82 -12.43
C ILE A 140 -8.96 -38.31 -12.69
N ARG A 141 -9.46 -39.05 -11.69
CA ARG A 141 -9.91 -40.45 -11.87
C ARG A 141 -11.02 -40.55 -12.92
N LEU A 142 -12.06 -39.71 -12.83
CA LEU A 142 -13.16 -39.63 -13.79
C LEU A 142 -12.64 -39.37 -15.23
N VAL A 143 -11.78 -38.37 -15.42
CA VAL A 143 -11.20 -38.03 -16.73
C VAL A 143 -10.30 -39.15 -17.29
N SER A 144 -9.64 -39.92 -16.40
CA SER A 144 -8.84 -41.09 -16.80
C SER A 144 -9.68 -42.28 -17.28
N GLN A 145 -10.96 -42.35 -16.90
CA GLN A 145 -11.87 -43.46 -17.23
C GLN A 145 -12.71 -43.21 -18.49
N LEU A 146 -12.87 -41.96 -18.91
CA LEU A 146 -13.63 -41.59 -20.10
C LEU A 146 -12.94 -42.03 -21.42
N PRO A 147 -13.69 -42.34 -22.49
CA PRO A 147 -13.12 -42.75 -23.79
C PRO A 147 -12.15 -41.72 -24.38
N PRO A 148 -11.06 -42.14 -25.09
CA PRO A 148 -10.06 -41.21 -25.61
C PRO A 148 -10.60 -40.12 -26.55
N ARG A 149 -11.68 -40.39 -27.30
CA ARG A 149 -12.36 -39.48 -28.23
C ARG A 149 -13.63 -38.80 -27.62
N SER A 150 -13.77 -38.79 -26.29
CA SER A 150 -14.89 -38.16 -25.58
C SER A 150 -14.81 -36.63 -25.54
N LYS A 151 -15.94 -35.98 -25.83
CA LYS A 151 -16.10 -34.53 -25.65
C LYS A 151 -16.04 -34.12 -24.18
N ASN A 152 -16.69 -34.88 -23.29
CA ASN A 152 -16.64 -34.63 -21.85
C ASN A 152 -15.22 -34.76 -21.30
N ARG A 153 -14.43 -35.72 -21.81
CA ARG A 153 -13.01 -35.90 -21.46
C ARG A 153 -12.19 -34.68 -21.88
N PHE A 154 -12.39 -34.18 -23.10
CA PHE A 154 -11.70 -32.98 -23.59
C PHE A 154 -12.06 -31.74 -22.76
N GLU A 155 -13.35 -31.50 -22.50
CA GLU A 155 -13.82 -30.35 -21.73
C GLU A 155 -13.32 -30.38 -20.29
N LEU A 156 -13.45 -31.52 -19.58
CA LEU A 156 -12.91 -31.66 -18.22
C LEU A 156 -11.37 -31.61 -18.18
N THR A 157 -10.66 -32.06 -19.21
CA THR A 157 -9.20 -31.92 -19.28
C THR A 157 -8.79 -30.46 -19.42
N ASN A 158 -9.46 -29.71 -20.31
CA ASN A 158 -9.18 -28.28 -20.51
C ASN A 158 -9.51 -27.47 -19.25
N GLU A 159 -10.59 -27.80 -18.54
CA GLU A 159 -10.94 -27.20 -17.25
C GLU A 159 -9.87 -27.48 -16.18
N ILE A 160 -9.42 -28.74 -16.01
CA ILE A 160 -8.33 -29.07 -15.08
C ILE A 160 -7.03 -28.32 -15.44
N VAL A 161 -6.67 -28.27 -16.73
CA VAL A 161 -5.48 -27.54 -17.20
C VAL A 161 -5.63 -26.04 -16.94
N GLY A 162 -6.82 -25.47 -17.15
CA GLY A 162 -7.13 -24.07 -16.85
C GLY A 162 -7.05 -23.74 -15.36
N ASP A 163 -7.66 -24.56 -14.50
CA ASP A 163 -7.66 -24.39 -13.04
C ASP A 163 -6.23 -24.53 -12.49
N LEU A 164 -5.45 -25.52 -12.94
CA LEU A 164 -4.05 -25.71 -12.53
C LEU A 164 -3.11 -24.61 -13.05
N TRP A 165 -3.33 -24.10 -14.26
CA TRP A 165 -2.57 -22.96 -14.80
C TRP A 165 -2.87 -21.68 -14.03
N ASN A 166 -4.15 -21.35 -13.81
CA ASN A 166 -4.56 -20.16 -13.05
C ASN A 166 -4.29 -20.27 -11.54
N SER A 167 -3.85 -21.43 -11.04
CA SER A 167 -3.37 -21.61 -9.66
C SER A 167 -1.99 -20.99 -9.41
N LEU A 168 -1.26 -20.59 -10.47
CA LEU A 168 0.04 -19.92 -10.38
C LEU A 168 0.00 -18.54 -11.06
N LEU A 169 0.84 -17.62 -10.58
CA LEU A 169 0.98 -16.29 -11.19
C LEU A 169 1.84 -16.39 -12.46
N HIS A 170 1.22 -16.06 -13.59
CA HIS A 170 1.86 -16.04 -14.91
C HIS A 170 1.73 -14.63 -15.53
N PRO A 171 2.75 -13.76 -15.41
CA PRO A 171 4.03 -13.93 -14.69
C PRO A 171 3.91 -13.72 -13.17
N PRO A 172 4.93 -14.12 -12.38
CA PRO A 172 5.02 -13.76 -10.97
C PRO A 172 5.24 -12.25 -10.78
N LEU A 173 4.67 -11.68 -9.73
CA LEU A 173 4.76 -10.25 -9.42
C LEU A 173 5.79 -9.89 -8.33
N SER A 174 6.50 -10.86 -7.74
CA SER A 174 7.50 -10.63 -6.68
C SER A 174 8.67 -11.62 -6.81
N TYR A 175 9.90 -11.15 -6.60
CA TYR A 175 11.15 -11.86 -6.87
C TYR A 175 12.16 -11.65 -5.72
N LEU A 176 13.16 -12.54 -5.62
CA LEU A 176 14.19 -12.51 -4.57
C LEU A 176 15.51 -11.90 -5.05
N GLY A 177 16.18 -11.15 -4.17
CA GLY A 177 17.45 -10.47 -4.41
C GLY A 177 17.38 -9.00 -3.96
N ASP A 178 18.52 -8.38 -3.65
CA ASP A 178 18.56 -6.98 -3.18
C ASP A 178 17.98 -6.01 -4.26
N ASP A 179 18.06 -6.38 -5.55
CA ASP A 179 17.48 -5.66 -6.70
C ASP A 179 15.93 -5.58 -6.68
N PHE A 180 15.28 -6.52 -5.99
CA PHE A 180 13.81 -6.66 -5.95
C PHE A 180 13.23 -6.48 -4.54
N ALA A 181 13.97 -6.83 -3.48
CA ALA A 181 13.55 -6.66 -2.10
C ALA A 181 13.38 -5.17 -1.72
N TYR A 182 14.17 -4.28 -2.35
CA TYR A 182 14.19 -2.86 -2.08
C TYR A 182 13.77 -2.03 -3.30
N ARG A 183 13.22 -0.84 -3.05
CA ARG A 183 13.01 0.17 -4.10
C ARG A 183 14.37 0.65 -4.61
N GLN A 184 14.63 0.54 -5.91
CA GLN A 184 15.82 1.11 -6.52
C GLN A 184 15.87 2.64 -6.38
N ALA A 185 17.06 3.23 -6.46
CA ALA A 185 17.24 4.66 -6.25
C ALA A 185 16.64 5.51 -7.39
N ASP A 186 16.46 4.93 -8.57
CA ASP A 186 15.78 5.52 -9.74
C ASP A 186 14.33 5.04 -9.92
N GLY A 187 13.82 4.18 -9.04
CA GLY A 187 12.49 3.56 -9.17
C GLY A 187 12.40 2.42 -10.20
N SER A 188 13.52 2.00 -10.80
CA SER A 188 13.56 0.81 -11.68
C SER A 188 13.23 -0.49 -10.93
N ASN A 189 13.02 -1.57 -11.69
CA ASN A 189 12.63 -2.90 -11.20
C ASN A 189 11.33 -2.95 -10.37
N ASN A 190 10.48 -1.92 -10.40
CA ASN A 190 9.16 -1.94 -9.72
C ASN A 190 8.15 -2.83 -10.49
N ASN A 191 8.01 -2.62 -11.81
CA ASN A 191 7.50 -3.67 -12.69
C ASN A 191 8.67 -4.59 -13.07
N ILE A 192 8.50 -5.90 -12.88
CA ILE A 192 9.55 -6.90 -13.10
C ILE A 192 9.62 -7.35 -14.57
N MET A 193 8.50 -7.27 -15.30
CA MET A 193 8.42 -7.56 -16.74
C MET A 193 8.95 -6.40 -17.59
N TYR A 194 8.84 -5.18 -17.07
CA TYR A 194 9.31 -3.96 -17.71
C TYR A 194 10.18 -3.15 -16.73
N PRO A 195 11.45 -3.53 -16.48
CA PRO A 195 12.33 -2.92 -15.48
C PRO A 195 12.46 -1.39 -15.50
N HIS A 196 12.34 -0.77 -16.67
CA HIS A 196 12.43 0.68 -16.86
C HIS A 196 11.07 1.42 -16.75
N LEU A 197 9.96 0.70 -16.61
CA LEU A 197 8.63 1.31 -16.48
C LEU A 197 8.56 2.09 -15.16
N GLY A 198 8.35 3.39 -15.26
CA GLY A 198 8.32 4.34 -14.16
C GLY A 198 9.69 4.69 -13.58
N ALA A 199 10.79 4.28 -14.21
CA ALA A 199 12.13 4.66 -13.77
C ALA A 199 12.42 6.15 -14.09
N ALA A 200 13.28 6.78 -13.27
CA ALA A 200 13.79 8.11 -13.53
C ALA A 200 14.66 8.17 -14.79
N ASN A 201 14.79 9.37 -15.37
CA ASN A 201 15.44 9.62 -16.66
C ASN A 201 14.80 8.84 -17.83
N THR A 202 13.47 8.74 -17.83
CA THR A 202 12.67 8.15 -18.92
C THR A 202 11.68 9.16 -19.52
N PRO A 203 11.18 8.96 -20.75
CA PRO A 203 10.19 9.84 -21.37
C PRO A 203 8.85 9.85 -20.63
N TYR A 204 8.17 11.00 -20.59
CA TYR A 204 6.78 11.08 -20.16
C TYR A 204 5.87 10.23 -21.06
N ALA A 205 4.86 9.60 -20.47
CA ALA A 205 3.78 9.00 -21.24
C ALA A 205 2.91 10.07 -21.92
N ARG A 206 2.12 9.64 -22.90
CA ARG A 206 0.95 10.36 -23.42
C ARG A 206 -0.26 9.46 -23.26
N SER A 207 -1.29 9.94 -22.56
CA SER A 207 -2.52 9.17 -22.35
C SER A 207 -3.58 9.46 -23.41
N VAL A 208 -3.62 10.67 -23.97
CA VAL A 208 -4.67 11.13 -24.88
C VAL A 208 -4.11 11.40 -26.28
N HIS A 209 -4.79 10.87 -27.29
CA HIS A 209 -4.48 11.15 -28.69
C HIS A 209 -4.99 12.55 -29.09
N PRO A 210 -4.12 13.47 -29.57
CA PRO A 210 -4.54 14.73 -30.16
C PRO A 210 -4.94 14.51 -31.63
N GLY A 211 -6.24 14.57 -31.92
CA GLY A 211 -6.82 14.44 -33.25
C GLY A 211 -7.48 15.72 -33.78
N VAL A 212 -7.79 16.70 -32.92
CA VAL A 212 -8.28 18.03 -33.32
C VAL A 212 -7.19 18.77 -34.12
N MET A 213 -7.55 19.20 -35.33
CA MET A 213 -6.66 19.98 -36.19
C MET A 213 -6.35 21.34 -35.55
N SER A 214 -5.07 21.59 -35.24
CA SER A 214 -4.63 22.85 -34.65
C SER A 214 -4.95 24.06 -35.55
N ARG A 215 -5.30 25.18 -34.93
CA ARG A 215 -5.43 26.47 -35.61
C ARG A 215 -4.05 26.96 -36.06
N GLY A 216 -4.01 27.65 -37.21
CA GLY A 216 -2.76 28.20 -37.77
C GLY A 216 -2.11 29.32 -36.93
N ALA A 217 -2.87 29.93 -36.03
CA ALA A 217 -2.38 30.75 -34.93
C ALA A 217 -3.14 30.38 -33.65
N LEU A 218 -2.42 30.21 -32.55
CA LEU A 218 -2.96 30.04 -31.20
C LEU A 218 -2.89 31.40 -30.47
N PRO A 219 -3.75 31.66 -29.47
CA PRO A 219 -3.75 32.96 -28.77
C PRO A 219 -2.45 33.17 -28.00
N ASP A 220 -2.11 34.43 -27.69
CA ASP A 220 -0.92 34.72 -26.89
C ASP A 220 -1.06 34.17 -25.45
N PRO A 221 -0.08 33.42 -24.92
CA PRO A 221 -0.12 32.89 -23.55
C PRO A 221 -0.26 33.95 -22.45
N GLY A 222 0.28 35.15 -22.66
CA GLY A 222 0.12 36.27 -21.73
C GLY A 222 -1.31 36.80 -21.71
N VAL A 223 -1.91 36.97 -22.89
CA VAL A 223 -3.34 37.34 -23.02
C VAL A 223 -4.26 36.27 -22.43
N ILE A 224 -3.97 34.97 -22.62
CA ILE A 224 -4.71 33.89 -21.94
C ILE A 224 -4.62 34.04 -20.42
N PHE A 225 -3.41 34.23 -19.87
CA PHE A 225 -3.25 34.41 -18.43
C PHE A 225 -4.02 35.64 -17.92
N ASP A 226 -3.83 36.80 -18.55
CA ASP A 226 -4.40 38.08 -18.12
C ASP A 226 -5.94 38.16 -18.27
N SER A 227 -6.58 37.24 -19.03
CA SER A 227 -8.03 37.25 -19.30
C SER A 227 -8.84 36.17 -18.58
N VAL A 228 -8.28 34.97 -18.34
CA VAL A 228 -9.02 33.85 -17.70
C VAL A 228 -8.32 33.16 -16.53
N MET A 229 -7.05 33.49 -16.25
CA MET A 229 -6.31 32.87 -15.13
C MET A 229 -6.02 33.85 -13.98
N ALA A 230 -5.74 35.11 -14.29
CA ALA A 230 -5.17 36.07 -13.35
C ALA A 230 -6.07 36.38 -12.13
N ARG A 231 -5.50 36.24 -10.93
CA ARG A 231 -6.14 36.62 -9.67
C ARG A 231 -6.23 38.15 -9.52
N GLU A 232 -7.44 38.70 -9.67
CA GLU A 232 -7.73 40.09 -9.29
C GLU A 232 -8.01 40.26 -7.79
N LYS A 233 -8.55 39.22 -7.15
CA LYS A 233 -8.88 39.20 -5.72
C LYS A 233 -8.68 37.79 -5.18
N PHE A 234 -8.17 37.66 -3.96
CA PHE A 234 -8.07 36.36 -3.31
C PHE A 234 -9.47 35.79 -3.00
N THR A 235 -9.80 34.66 -3.63
CA THR A 235 -10.96 33.84 -3.27
C THR A 235 -10.50 32.72 -2.35
N ARG A 236 -10.90 32.78 -1.09
CA ARG A 236 -10.61 31.73 -0.10
C ARG A 236 -11.31 30.43 -0.44
N HIS A 237 -10.60 29.31 -0.31
CA HIS A 237 -11.15 27.97 -0.53
C HIS A 237 -12.44 27.73 0.29
N PRO A 238 -13.56 27.31 -0.31
CA PRO A 238 -14.87 27.30 0.36
C PRO A 238 -14.96 26.35 1.58
N ASN A 239 -14.32 25.17 1.51
CA ASN A 239 -14.19 24.25 2.64
C ASN A 239 -13.13 24.66 3.70
N ASN A 240 -12.52 25.85 3.61
CA ASN A 240 -11.43 26.32 4.48
C ASN A 240 -10.27 25.30 4.63
N ILE A 241 -9.86 24.73 3.49
CA ILE A 241 -8.69 23.85 3.39
C ILE A 241 -7.42 24.64 3.77
N SER A 242 -6.51 23.98 4.46
CA SER A 242 -5.23 24.56 4.92
C SER A 242 -4.17 24.43 3.83
N SER A 243 -3.24 25.40 3.75
CA SER A 243 -2.08 25.36 2.84
C SER A 243 -1.23 24.09 3.01
N MET A 244 -1.27 23.45 4.18
CA MET A 244 -0.66 22.13 4.42
C MET A 244 -1.11 21.03 3.45
N LEU A 245 -2.37 21.08 2.95
CA LEU A 245 -2.83 20.12 1.94
C LEU A 245 -2.05 20.32 0.63
N PHE A 246 -1.86 21.57 0.21
CA PHE A 246 -1.14 21.91 -1.01
C PHE A 246 0.38 21.76 -0.87
N TYR A 247 0.90 21.71 0.36
CA TYR A 247 2.29 21.32 0.62
C TYR A 247 2.53 19.82 0.47
N ILE A 248 1.59 18.98 0.94
CA ILE A 248 1.61 17.55 0.62
C ILE A 248 1.48 17.35 -0.89
N ALA A 249 0.60 18.11 -1.57
CA ALA A 249 0.53 18.10 -3.02
C ALA A 249 1.88 18.48 -3.67
N SER A 250 2.54 19.55 -3.22
CA SER A 250 3.85 19.96 -3.74
C SER A 250 4.92 18.86 -3.61
N ILE A 251 4.90 18.09 -2.51
CA ILE A 251 5.78 16.93 -2.34
C ILE A 251 5.45 15.82 -3.35
N ILE A 252 4.18 15.42 -3.45
CA ILE A 252 3.71 14.41 -4.42
C ILE A 252 4.08 14.82 -5.86
N ILE A 253 3.90 16.09 -6.20
CA ILE A 253 4.21 16.63 -7.53
C ILE A 253 5.71 16.56 -7.82
N HIS A 254 6.56 16.86 -6.84
CA HIS A 254 8.02 16.77 -7.01
C HIS A 254 8.57 15.34 -6.95
N ASP A 255 7.84 14.42 -6.31
CA ASP A 255 8.09 12.97 -6.33
C ASP A 255 7.95 12.42 -7.76
N LEU A 256 6.87 12.82 -8.46
CA LEU A 256 6.45 12.28 -9.75
C LEU A 256 6.92 13.10 -10.97
N PHE A 257 7.16 14.41 -10.83
CA PHE A 257 7.42 15.30 -11.97
C PHE A 257 8.71 16.14 -11.79
N ARG A 258 9.73 15.80 -12.60
CA ARG A 258 10.99 16.56 -12.70
C ARG A 258 11.45 16.67 -14.16
N THR A 259 10.72 17.45 -14.96
CA THR A 259 11.02 17.67 -16.39
C THR A 259 12.46 18.14 -16.58
N SER A 260 13.21 17.48 -17.47
CA SER A 260 14.59 17.83 -17.79
C SER A 260 14.69 19.20 -18.50
N HIS A 261 15.74 19.95 -18.18
CA HIS A 261 16.04 21.23 -18.83
C HIS A 261 16.78 21.07 -20.17
N GLN A 262 17.29 19.87 -20.46
CA GLN A 262 17.99 19.54 -21.70
C GLN A 262 17.04 18.92 -22.73
N ASP A 263 16.07 18.11 -22.29
CA ASP A 263 15.00 17.55 -23.12
C ASP A 263 13.69 17.54 -22.32
N SER A 264 12.76 18.42 -22.67
CA SER A 264 11.48 18.54 -21.95
C SER A 264 10.57 17.31 -22.07
N ASN A 265 10.91 16.31 -22.89
CA ASN A 265 10.17 15.06 -22.97
C ASN A 265 10.55 14.06 -21.84
N ILE A 266 11.66 14.28 -21.12
CA ILE A 266 12.19 13.36 -20.09
C ILE A 266 11.80 13.82 -18.68
N SER A 267 11.37 12.88 -17.83
CA SER A 267 11.31 13.05 -16.37
C SER A 267 12.60 12.55 -15.72
N LEU A 268 13.23 13.38 -14.89
CA LEU A 268 14.41 13.05 -14.09
C LEU A 268 14.05 12.45 -12.71
N THR A 269 12.79 12.08 -12.49
CA THR A 269 12.31 11.37 -11.29
C THR A 269 11.39 10.21 -11.68
N SER A 270 11.19 9.28 -10.74
CA SER A 270 10.38 8.07 -10.95
C SER A 270 8.90 8.41 -11.12
N SER A 271 8.11 7.46 -11.62
CA SER A 271 6.64 7.55 -11.68
C SER A 271 5.95 6.92 -10.45
N TYR A 272 6.67 6.81 -9.33
CA TYR A 272 6.25 6.10 -8.13
C TYR A 272 6.26 7.02 -6.90
N LEU A 273 5.42 6.69 -5.91
CA LEU A 273 5.38 7.38 -4.62
C LEU A 273 6.46 6.82 -3.69
N ASP A 274 7.73 7.07 -4.03
CA ASP A 274 8.90 6.57 -3.31
C ASP A 274 9.61 7.60 -2.40
N LEU A 275 9.07 8.81 -2.35
CA LEU A 275 9.56 9.97 -1.58
C LEU A 275 10.96 10.42 -2.01
N ALA A 276 11.20 10.44 -3.33
CA ALA A 276 12.38 11.01 -3.98
C ALA A 276 12.70 12.46 -3.56
N PRO A 277 11.76 13.35 -3.17
CA PRO A 277 12.10 14.67 -2.67
C PRO A 277 12.95 14.64 -1.41
N LEU A 278 12.79 13.62 -0.56
CA LEU A 278 13.70 13.32 0.56
C LEU A 278 14.91 12.51 0.08
N TYR A 279 14.68 11.37 -0.61
CA TYR A 279 15.68 10.32 -0.83
C TYR A 279 16.52 10.43 -2.11
N GLY A 280 16.22 11.38 -3.01
CA GLY A 280 16.84 11.49 -4.32
C GLY A 280 16.20 10.60 -5.40
N SER A 281 16.31 11.03 -6.66
CA SER A 281 15.74 10.37 -7.83
C SER A 281 16.72 9.43 -8.56
N ASN A 282 17.92 9.22 -8.01
CA ASN A 282 18.95 8.31 -8.52
C ASN A 282 19.98 7.98 -7.42
N GLN A 283 20.89 7.03 -7.67
CA GLN A 283 21.84 6.58 -6.65
C GLN A 283 22.77 7.68 -6.12
N ALA A 284 23.26 8.59 -6.97
CA ALA A 284 24.16 9.66 -6.54
C ALA A 284 23.45 10.69 -5.65
N GLU A 285 22.17 11.00 -5.93
CA GLU A 285 21.34 11.83 -5.04
C GLU A 285 21.03 11.09 -3.73
N GLN A 286 20.75 9.79 -3.78
CA GLN A 286 20.50 8.96 -2.59
C GLN A 286 21.73 8.85 -1.68
N ASP A 287 22.90 8.67 -2.26
CA ASP A 287 24.18 8.67 -1.54
C ASP A 287 24.48 10.06 -0.95
N SER A 288 24.03 11.14 -1.60
CA SER A 288 24.22 12.51 -1.09
C SER A 288 23.44 12.79 0.21
N ILE A 289 22.29 12.15 0.43
CA ILE A 289 21.47 12.34 1.65
C ILE A 289 21.85 11.38 2.79
N ARG A 290 22.55 10.27 2.50
CA ARG A 290 22.96 9.27 3.49
C ARG A 290 24.13 9.74 4.38
N THR A 291 24.20 9.17 5.57
CA THR A 291 25.37 9.27 6.47
C THR A 291 26.33 8.07 6.35
N PHE A 292 25.89 7.00 5.67
CA PHE A 292 26.55 5.68 5.62
C PHE A 292 26.89 5.11 7.01
N LYS A 293 26.04 5.42 8.00
CA LYS A 293 26.17 4.93 9.37
C LYS A 293 24.80 4.59 9.97
N ASP A 294 24.69 3.36 10.48
CA ASP A 294 23.52 2.85 11.21
C ASP A 294 22.18 3.04 10.43
N GLY A 295 22.24 3.10 9.10
CA GLY A 295 21.11 3.29 8.18
C GLY A 295 20.64 4.73 7.97
N LYS A 296 21.30 5.73 8.57
CA LYS A 296 20.73 7.08 8.76
C LYS A 296 20.90 8.05 7.60
N VAL A 297 19.96 8.97 7.46
CA VAL A 297 20.03 10.19 6.62
C VAL A 297 20.58 11.38 7.41
N LYS A 298 21.22 12.32 6.71
CA LYS A 298 21.76 13.56 7.29
C LYS A 298 20.62 14.40 7.91
N PRO A 299 20.79 14.97 9.11
CA PRO A 299 19.68 15.59 9.85
C PRO A 299 19.09 16.83 9.17
N ASP A 300 17.76 16.97 9.26
CA ASP A 300 16.98 18.12 8.81
C ASP A 300 17.40 18.67 7.41
N CYS A 301 17.44 17.78 6.41
CA CYS A 301 17.64 18.13 5.00
C CYS A 301 16.96 17.13 4.06
N PHE A 302 16.92 17.45 2.76
CA PHE A 302 16.23 16.68 1.73
C PHE A 302 16.91 16.86 0.36
N SER A 303 16.76 15.89 -0.55
CA SER A 303 17.49 15.86 -1.82
C SER A 303 17.02 16.94 -2.82
N GLU A 304 15.71 17.12 -2.97
CA GLU A 304 15.13 17.99 -3.99
C GLU A 304 15.48 19.47 -3.76
N ARG A 305 16.17 20.06 -4.76
CA ARG A 305 16.64 21.45 -4.74
C ARG A 305 15.52 22.45 -4.99
N ARG A 306 14.59 22.12 -5.90
CA ARG A 306 13.52 23.02 -6.35
C ARG A 306 12.61 23.46 -5.20
N LEU A 307 12.38 22.57 -4.22
CA LEU A 307 11.52 22.83 -3.05
C LEU A 307 12.15 23.80 -2.01
N LEU A 308 13.39 24.25 -2.20
CA LEU A 308 13.95 25.39 -1.45
C LEU A 308 13.39 26.74 -1.94
N GLY A 309 12.83 26.78 -3.16
CA GLY A 309 12.11 27.95 -3.72
C GLY A 309 10.61 27.97 -3.42
N PHE A 310 10.13 27.13 -2.50
CA PHE A 310 8.72 27.01 -2.11
C PHE A 310 8.49 27.54 -0.67
N PRO A 311 7.24 27.90 -0.30
CA PRO A 311 6.88 28.25 1.07
C PRO A 311 7.41 27.22 2.09
N PRO A 312 8.05 27.64 3.19
CA PRO A 312 8.91 26.77 3.97
C PRO A 312 8.19 25.62 4.69
N GLY A 313 6.86 25.65 4.82
CA GLY A 313 6.09 24.52 5.34
C GLY A 313 6.22 23.25 4.50
N VAL A 314 6.49 23.35 3.19
CA VAL A 314 6.78 22.19 2.33
C VAL A 314 8.05 21.47 2.79
N GLY A 315 9.15 22.22 2.96
CA GLY A 315 10.40 21.67 3.48
C GLY A 315 10.30 21.21 4.94
N CYS A 316 9.44 21.82 5.76
CA CYS A 316 9.17 21.34 7.12
C CYS A 316 8.58 19.92 7.13
N ILE A 317 7.69 19.58 6.18
CA ILE A 317 7.14 18.21 6.06
C ILE A 317 8.24 17.21 5.66
N LEU A 318 9.14 17.57 4.75
CA LEU A 318 10.29 16.72 4.39
C LEU A 318 11.27 16.55 5.58
N ILE A 319 11.46 17.59 6.40
CA ILE A 319 12.23 17.50 7.66
C ILE A 319 11.54 16.57 8.66
N MET A 320 10.21 16.56 8.76
CA MET A 320 9.49 15.57 9.58
C MET A 320 9.73 14.14 9.09
N PHE A 321 9.69 13.87 7.79
CA PHE A 321 10.03 12.56 7.23
C PHE A 321 11.51 12.18 7.41
N ASN A 322 12.45 13.14 7.34
CA ASN A 322 13.87 12.94 7.64
C ASN A 322 14.08 12.47 9.09
N ARG A 323 13.50 13.18 10.06
CA ARG A 323 13.53 12.82 11.49
C ARG A 323 12.90 11.45 11.72
N TYR A 324 11.73 11.19 11.10
CA TYR A 324 11.02 9.92 11.22
C TYR A 324 11.83 8.74 10.66
N HIS A 325 12.52 8.90 9.51
CA HIS A 325 13.44 7.88 8.99
C HIS A 325 14.52 7.52 10.01
N ASN A 326 15.18 8.53 10.59
CA ASN A 326 16.24 8.32 11.56
C ASN A 326 15.75 7.64 12.85
N TYR A 327 14.53 7.94 13.32
CA TYR A 327 13.86 7.19 14.39
C TYR A 327 13.57 5.73 13.99
N ILE A 328 13.04 5.48 12.78
CA ILE A 328 12.70 4.14 12.31
C ILE A 328 13.94 3.25 12.22
N VAL A 329 15.07 3.70 11.66
CA VAL A 329 16.28 2.86 11.55
C VAL A 329 16.90 2.58 12.93
N GLU A 330 16.80 3.50 13.89
CA GLU A 330 17.16 3.24 15.29
C GLU A 330 16.30 2.14 15.91
N GLN A 331 14.97 2.17 15.71
CA GLN A 331 14.09 1.12 16.22
C GLN A 331 14.33 -0.23 15.52
N LEU A 332 14.54 -0.24 14.20
CA LEU A 332 14.87 -1.46 13.45
C LEU A 332 16.17 -2.10 13.97
N ALA A 333 17.21 -1.30 14.21
CA ALA A 333 18.48 -1.77 14.77
C ALA A 333 18.35 -2.25 16.23
N ALA A 334 17.57 -1.55 17.06
CA ALA A 334 17.36 -1.90 18.47
C ALA A 334 16.46 -3.14 18.66
N ILE A 335 15.48 -3.35 17.78
CA ILE A 335 14.58 -4.51 17.80
C ILE A 335 15.26 -5.74 17.18
N ASN A 336 16.04 -5.53 16.11
CA ASN A 336 16.74 -6.56 15.32
C ASN A 336 15.85 -7.79 15.03
N GLU A 337 14.71 -7.52 14.37
CA GLU A 337 13.69 -8.55 14.15
C GLU A 337 14.24 -9.73 13.32
N GLY A 338 14.07 -10.95 13.83
CA GLY A 338 14.60 -12.16 13.20
C GLY A 338 16.12 -12.27 13.11
N GLY A 339 16.89 -11.29 13.61
CA GLY A 339 18.32 -11.17 13.34
C GLY A 339 18.67 -10.48 12.02
N ARG A 340 17.71 -9.80 11.35
CA ARG A 340 17.93 -9.12 10.05
C ARG A 340 19.00 -8.04 10.11
N PHE A 341 19.16 -7.37 11.25
CA PHE A 341 20.08 -6.24 11.46
C PHE A 341 21.14 -6.59 12.51
N ASN A 342 21.79 -7.75 12.35
CA ASN A 342 22.89 -8.16 13.20
C ASN A 342 24.10 -7.23 13.00
N ARG A 343 24.28 -6.28 13.93
CA ARG A 343 25.42 -5.35 13.94
C ARG A 343 26.76 -6.11 13.82
N PRO A 344 27.64 -5.77 12.86
CA PRO A 344 28.90 -6.47 12.67
C PRO A 344 29.79 -6.46 13.91
N ARG A 345 30.52 -7.55 14.14
CA ARG A 345 31.46 -7.69 15.28
C ARG A 345 32.89 -7.25 14.99
N ASN A 346 33.27 -7.22 13.71
CA ASN A 346 34.59 -6.80 13.26
C ASN A 346 34.49 -5.38 12.73
N GLU A 347 35.11 -4.42 13.40
CA GLU A 347 35.15 -3.01 12.97
C GLU A 347 35.92 -2.81 11.65
N LYS A 348 36.71 -3.81 11.22
CA LYS A 348 37.46 -3.80 9.95
C LYS A 348 36.75 -4.52 8.79
N ASP A 349 35.53 -5.02 8.97
CA ASP A 349 34.76 -5.66 7.91
C ASP A 349 33.85 -4.64 7.20
N GLU A 350 34.48 -3.83 6.34
CA GLU A 350 33.81 -2.75 5.59
C GLU A 350 32.59 -3.26 4.79
N LYS A 351 32.63 -4.49 4.28
CA LYS A 351 31.53 -5.10 3.54
C LYS A 351 30.35 -5.45 4.45
N ALA A 352 30.61 -6.01 5.63
CA ALA A 352 29.57 -6.26 6.62
C ALA A 352 28.94 -4.96 7.14
N TRP A 353 29.73 -3.90 7.34
CA TRP A 353 29.22 -2.58 7.74
C TRP A 353 28.41 -1.91 6.63
N ALA A 354 28.88 -1.95 5.38
CA ALA A 354 28.14 -1.41 4.23
C ALA A 354 26.79 -2.11 4.03
N LYS A 355 26.72 -3.46 4.14
CA LYS A 355 25.43 -4.16 4.07
C LYS A 355 24.54 -3.87 5.28
N TYR A 356 25.09 -3.83 6.50
CA TYR A 356 24.33 -3.47 7.71
C TYR A 356 23.68 -2.08 7.60
N ASP A 357 24.43 -1.07 7.12
CA ASP A 357 23.89 0.26 6.84
C ASP A 357 22.83 0.23 5.74
N ASN A 358 23.10 -0.44 4.61
CA ASN A 358 22.18 -0.47 3.48
C ASN A 358 20.87 -1.22 3.78
N ASP A 359 20.92 -2.35 4.47
CA ASP A 359 19.72 -3.10 4.85
C ASP A 359 18.85 -2.30 5.84
N LEU A 360 19.46 -1.56 6.77
CA LEU A 360 18.73 -0.62 7.64
C LEU A 360 18.13 0.54 6.85
N PHE A 361 18.93 1.22 6.03
CA PHE A 361 18.50 2.38 5.23
C PHE A 361 17.34 2.02 4.29
N GLN A 362 17.47 0.93 3.50
CA GLN A 362 16.43 0.55 2.54
C GLN A 362 15.17 0.01 3.22
N THR A 363 15.29 -0.73 4.34
CA THR A 363 14.10 -1.10 5.13
C THR A 363 13.44 0.15 5.73
N GLY A 364 14.24 1.12 6.19
CA GLY A 364 13.76 2.43 6.63
C GLY A 364 13.00 3.17 5.51
N ARG A 365 13.56 3.24 4.30
CA ARG A 365 12.90 3.84 3.11
C ARG A 365 11.55 3.17 2.82
N LEU A 366 11.46 1.84 2.85
CA LEU A 366 10.20 1.10 2.66
C LEU A 366 9.16 1.42 3.75
N VAL A 367 9.56 1.44 5.02
CA VAL A 367 8.66 1.75 6.15
C VAL A 367 8.17 3.20 6.08
N VAL A 368 9.07 4.16 5.84
CA VAL A 368 8.73 5.58 5.71
C VAL A 368 7.82 5.83 4.49
N GLY A 369 8.09 5.16 3.37
CA GLY A 369 7.21 5.16 2.19
C GLY A 369 5.81 4.59 2.49
N GLY A 370 5.72 3.58 3.36
CA GLY A 370 4.46 3.07 3.88
C GLY A 370 3.66 4.10 4.69
N LEU A 371 4.33 4.89 5.55
CA LEU A 371 3.67 5.99 6.25
C LEU A 371 3.23 7.09 5.27
N TYR A 372 4.10 7.49 4.35
CA TYR A 372 3.79 8.50 3.32
C TYR A 372 2.57 8.10 2.48
N ALA A 373 2.51 6.86 1.99
CA ALA A 373 1.33 6.32 1.30
C ALA A 373 0.07 6.29 2.18
N ASN A 374 0.18 5.94 3.46
CA ASN A 374 -0.98 5.97 4.36
C ASN A 374 -1.44 7.41 4.69
N VAL A 375 -0.55 8.39 4.78
CA VAL A 375 -0.91 9.82 4.87
C VAL A 375 -1.60 10.29 3.59
N ILE A 376 -1.13 9.85 2.42
CA ILE A 376 -1.78 10.14 1.13
C ILE A 376 -3.22 9.58 1.12
N LEU A 377 -3.43 8.37 1.61
CA LEU A 377 -4.74 7.70 1.55
C LEU A 377 -5.73 8.16 2.63
N PHE A 378 -5.30 8.23 3.89
CA PHE A 378 -6.22 8.43 5.03
C PHE A 378 -6.27 9.86 5.56
N ASP A 379 -5.34 10.74 5.20
CA ASP A 379 -5.39 12.17 5.54
C ASP A 379 -5.67 13.02 4.30
N TYR A 380 -4.79 12.94 3.28
CA TYR A 380 -4.84 13.80 2.09
C TYR A 380 -6.03 13.46 1.17
N LEU A 381 -6.12 12.24 0.65
CA LEU A 381 -7.25 11.79 -0.19
C LEU A 381 -8.57 11.84 0.60
N ARG A 382 -8.56 11.46 1.88
CA ARG A 382 -9.70 11.61 2.79
C ARG A 382 -10.21 13.05 2.84
N THR A 383 -9.32 14.04 2.79
CA THR A 383 -9.68 15.47 2.72
C THR A 383 -10.11 15.89 1.31
N ILE A 384 -9.48 15.37 0.24
CA ILE A 384 -9.88 15.63 -1.17
C ILE A 384 -11.34 15.26 -1.43
N ILE A 385 -11.81 14.12 -0.93
CA ILE A 385 -13.21 13.67 -1.03
C ILE A 385 -14.04 13.99 0.23
N ASN A 386 -13.62 14.98 1.04
CA ASN A 386 -14.38 15.56 2.15
C ASN A 386 -14.85 14.57 3.25
N LEU A 387 -14.22 13.40 3.35
CA LEU A 387 -14.56 12.35 4.32
C LEU A 387 -14.14 12.72 5.76
N ASN A 388 -13.22 13.68 5.93
CA ASN A 388 -12.90 14.29 7.22
C ASN A 388 -14.12 15.00 7.85
N ARG A 389 -15.17 15.31 7.06
CA ARG A 389 -16.43 15.89 7.52
C ARG A 389 -17.53 14.87 7.86
N SER A 390 -17.22 13.58 7.89
CA SER A 390 -18.18 12.51 8.24
C SER A 390 -17.57 11.44 9.14
N ASN A 391 -18.40 10.80 9.97
CA ASN A 391 -18.00 9.75 10.92
C ASN A 391 -17.83 8.36 10.26
N THR A 392 -17.67 8.27 8.94
CA THR A 392 -17.49 6.98 8.24
C THR A 392 -16.06 6.46 8.33
N THR A 393 -15.89 5.16 8.56
CA THR A 393 -14.61 4.45 8.46
C THR A 393 -14.27 4.05 7.01
N TRP A 394 -15.21 4.15 6.07
CA TRP A 394 -14.92 3.95 4.65
C TRP A 394 -13.89 4.97 4.15
N SER A 395 -12.97 4.50 3.32
CA SER A 395 -11.94 5.29 2.64
C SER A 395 -11.69 4.69 1.25
N LEU A 396 -11.31 5.52 0.28
CA LEU A 396 -10.97 5.08 -1.08
C LEU A 396 -9.52 4.55 -1.10
N ASP A 397 -9.29 3.33 -0.62
CA ASP A 397 -7.98 2.68 -0.64
C ASP A 397 -7.79 1.85 -1.92
N PRO A 398 -6.86 2.20 -2.84
CA PRO A 398 -6.64 1.45 -4.08
C PRO A 398 -6.04 0.05 -3.88
N ARG A 399 -5.60 -0.30 -2.66
CA ARG A 399 -5.00 -1.60 -2.34
C ARG A 399 -6.02 -2.69 -2.04
N VAL A 400 -7.31 -2.33 -1.92
CA VAL A 400 -8.41 -3.28 -1.64
C VAL A 400 -8.35 -4.52 -2.53
N ASP A 401 -8.63 -5.67 -1.91
CA ASP A 401 -8.66 -6.93 -2.63
C ASP A 401 -9.91 -7.04 -3.50
N MET A 402 -9.72 -7.57 -4.71
CA MET A 402 -10.74 -7.62 -5.77
C MET A 402 -10.84 -9.03 -6.41
N GLY A 403 -10.23 -10.02 -5.78
CA GLY A 403 -10.35 -11.44 -6.09
C GLY A 403 -10.32 -12.27 -4.80
N ASP A 404 -10.22 -13.58 -4.91
CA ASP A 404 -10.42 -14.55 -3.81
C ASP A 404 -9.25 -14.63 -2.79
N GLY A 405 -8.52 -13.52 -2.62
CA GLY A 405 -7.44 -13.33 -1.66
C GLY A 405 -6.12 -12.91 -2.30
N MET A 406 -5.21 -12.43 -1.45
CA MET A 406 -4.00 -11.67 -1.83
C MET A 406 -3.00 -12.44 -2.72
N ASN A 407 -3.14 -13.76 -2.85
CA ASN A 407 -2.33 -14.62 -3.72
C ASN A 407 -2.98 -14.90 -5.10
N HIS A 408 -4.26 -14.57 -5.28
CA HIS A 408 -5.06 -14.86 -6.48
C HIS A 408 -5.24 -13.60 -7.37
N VAL A 409 -4.27 -12.69 -7.36
CA VAL A 409 -4.25 -11.50 -8.22
C VAL A 409 -3.95 -11.92 -9.67
N LYS A 410 -5.00 -12.35 -10.38
CA LYS A 410 -4.98 -12.70 -11.80
C LYS A 410 -4.47 -11.51 -12.63
N VAL A 411 -3.18 -11.51 -13.01
CA VAL A 411 -2.49 -10.35 -13.63
C VAL A 411 -3.15 -9.86 -14.93
N PHE A 412 -3.77 -10.77 -15.69
CA PHE A 412 -4.29 -10.52 -17.05
C PHE A 412 -5.70 -11.07 -17.33
N ASN A 413 -6.51 -11.44 -16.32
CA ASN A 413 -7.88 -11.92 -16.56
C ASN A 413 -8.93 -10.80 -16.52
N GLU A 414 -10.10 -11.09 -17.07
CA GLU A 414 -11.25 -10.18 -17.21
C GLU A 414 -11.91 -9.77 -15.87
N GLU A 415 -11.57 -10.47 -14.78
CA GLU A 415 -12.17 -10.31 -13.46
C GLU A 415 -11.28 -9.45 -12.52
N GLY A 416 -11.56 -8.15 -12.49
CA GLY A 416 -10.98 -7.20 -11.53
C GLY A 416 -9.74 -6.45 -12.03
N ALA A 417 -9.37 -5.37 -11.33
CA ALA A 417 -8.22 -4.56 -11.70
C ALA A 417 -6.90 -5.19 -11.18
N PRO A 418 -5.82 -5.27 -11.99
CA PRO A 418 -4.52 -5.79 -11.56
C PRO A 418 -3.86 -4.91 -10.48
N ARG A 419 -2.74 -5.39 -9.90
CA ARG A 419 -1.85 -4.65 -8.98
C ARG A 419 -0.39 -4.91 -9.32
N GLY A 420 0.52 -4.01 -8.91
CA GLY A 420 1.97 -4.22 -9.05
C GLY A 420 2.49 -4.19 -10.50
N ILE A 421 1.68 -3.70 -11.45
CA ILE A 421 2.02 -3.65 -12.89
C ILE A 421 2.79 -2.39 -13.31
N GLY A 422 3.31 -1.62 -12.35
CA GLY A 422 4.03 -0.37 -12.57
C GLY A 422 3.14 0.82 -12.92
N ASN A 423 3.78 1.96 -13.18
CA ASN A 423 3.16 3.22 -13.59
C ASN A 423 4.12 4.01 -14.49
N GLN A 424 3.60 4.86 -15.38
CA GLN A 424 4.37 5.89 -16.10
C GLN A 424 3.53 7.16 -16.14
N VAL A 425 3.98 8.24 -15.48
CA VAL A 425 3.21 9.49 -15.46
C VAL A 425 3.23 10.18 -16.83
N SER A 426 2.14 10.86 -17.17
CA SER A 426 1.94 11.45 -18.50
C SER A 426 2.11 12.96 -18.55
N ILE A 427 2.30 13.50 -19.76
CA ILE A 427 2.29 14.96 -20.03
C ILE A 427 0.97 15.62 -19.63
N GLU A 428 -0.16 14.93 -19.79
CA GLU A 428 -1.47 15.45 -19.38
C GLU A 428 -1.58 15.56 -17.86
N PHE A 429 -1.04 14.58 -17.11
CA PHE A 429 -0.99 14.66 -15.66
C PHE A 429 0.03 15.70 -15.14
N ASN A 430 1.18 15.87 -15.80
CA ASN A 430 2.13 16.96 -15.47
C ASN A 430 1.47 18.36 -15.54
N LEU A 431 0.56 18.56 -16.49
CA LEU A 431 -0.22 19.79 -16.62
C LEU A 431 -1.37 19.85 -15.60
N LEU A 432 -2.05 18.73 -15.36
CA LEU A 432 -3.16 18.63 -14.42
C LEU A 432 -2.77 19.02 -12.99
N TYR A 433 -1.58 18.62 -12.55
CA TYR A 433 -1.13 18.79 -11.17
C TYR A 433 -0.70 20.22 -10.78
N ARG A 434 -0.81 21.21 -11.69
CA ARG A 434 -0.33 22.59 -11.47
C ARG A 434 -1.35 23.42 -10.69
N PHE A 435 -1.45 23.15 -9.39
CA PHE A 435 -2.47 23.71 -8.49
C PHE A 435 -2.26 25.20 -8.11
N HIS A 436 -1.69 26.03 -8.99
CA HIS A 436 -1.39 27.44 -8.71
C HIS A 436 -2.60 28.27 -8.24
N PRO A 437 -3.85 28.08 -8.76
CA PRO A 437 -5.04 28.77 -8.24
C PRO A 437 -5.26 28.62 -6.72
N ALA A 438 -4.88 27.47 -6.16
CA ALA A 438 -5.11 27.15 -4.75
C ALA A 438 -4.08 27.74 -3.78
N ILE A 439 -3.05 28.45 -4.26
CA ILE A 439 -2.04 29.10 -3.41
C ILE A 439 -2.69 30.18 -2.53
N SER A 440 -2.39 30.19 -1.23
CA SER A 440 -2.97 31.15 -0.27
C SER A 440 -2.50 32.60 -0.53
N GLU A 441 -3.20 33.57 0.04
CA GLU A 441 -2.77 34.98 0.04
C GLU A 441 -1.40 35.17 0.72
N ARG A 442 -1.13 34.41 1.80
CA ARG A 442 0.14 34.43 2.53
C ARG A 442 1.29 33.86 1.70
N ASP A 443 1.06 32.77 0.99
CA ASP A 443 2.08 32.09 0.20
C ASP A 443 2.31 32.78 -1.16
N GLU A 444 1.28 33.43 -1.73
CA GLU A 444 1.45 34.40 -2.81
C GLU A 444 2.34 35.56 -2.36
N LYS A 445 2.07 36.14 -1.18
CA LYS A 445 2.93 37.19 -0.61
C LYS A 445 4.38 36.72 -0.39
N TRP A 446 4.57 35.51 0.15
CA TRP A 446 5.90 34.90 0.31
C TRP A 446 6.63 34.80 -1.04
N THR A 447 5.92 34.34 -2.08
CA THR A 447 6.47 34.21 -3.44
C THR A 447 6.82 35.58 -4.05
N GLN A 448 5.99 36.60 -3.84
CA GLN A 448 6.28 37.98 -4.24
C GLN A 448 7.53 38.53 -3.54
N ASP A 449 7.69 38.27 -2.24
CA ASP A 449 8.85 38.74 -1.47
C ASP A 449 10.14 37.99 -1.87
N PHE A 450 10.06 36.68 -2.14
CA PHE A 450 11.15 35.89 -2.73
C PHE A 450 11.55 36.39 -4.14
N TYR A 451 10.57 36.71 -5.00
CA TYR A 451 10.86 37.27 -6.33
C TYR A 451 11.51 38.66 -6.26
N LYS A 452 11.26 39.48 -5.23
CA LYS A 452 11.97 40.76 -5.03
C LYS A 452 13.45 40.55 -4.66
N GLU A 453 13.77 39.45 -3.97
CA GLU A 453 15.15 39.06 -3.67
C GLU A 453 15.88 38.53 -4.92
N LEU A 454 15.18 37.80 -5.81
CA LEU A 454 15.74 37.29 -7.07
C LEU A 454 15.83 38.33 -8.20
N PHE A 455 14.90 39.28 -8.26
CA PHE A 455 14.80 40.30 -9.32
C PHE A 455 14.76 41.74 -8.74
N PRO A 456 15.85 42.24 -8.11
CA PRO A 456 15.86 43.54 -7.46
C PRO A 456 15.45 44.69 -8.40
N GLY A 457 14.50 45.51 -7.95
CA GLY A 457 13.98 46.65 -8.70
C GLY A 457 12.94 46.31 -9.78
N LYS A 458 12.56 45.03 -9.96
CA LYS A 458 11.53 44.61 -10.91
C LYS A 458 10.22 44.24 -10.19
N GLU A 459 9.08 44.50 -10.82
CA GLU A 459 7.77 44.04 -10.32
C GLU A 459 7.65 42.52 -10.52
N PRO A 460 7.31 41.73 -9.48
CA PRO A 460 7.24 40.26 -9.59
C PRO A 460 6.29 39.74 -10.68
N SER A 461 5.19 40.43 -11.00
CA SER A 461 4.27 40.02 -12.07
C SER A 461 4.77 40.33 -13.49
N LYS A 462 5.90 41.02 -13.63
CA LYS A 462 6.49 41.47 -14.90
C LYS A 462 7.83 40.79 -15.21
N VAL A 463 8.24 39.82 -14.40
CA VAL A 463 9.40 38.96 -14.69
C VAL A 463 9.13 38.19 -15.98
N GLU A 464 10.11 38.12 -16.88
CA GLU A 464 9.91 37.49 -18.18
C GLU A 464 10.22 35.98 -18.14
N PRO A 465 9.51 35.11 -18.89
CA PRO A 465 9.70 33.66 -18.86
C PRO A 465 11.17 33.20 -19.00
N ILE A 466 11.92 33.77 -19.95
CA ILE A 466 13.33 33.43 -20.20
C ILE A 466 14.26 33.94 -19.09
N GLU A 467 13.93 35.08 -18.49
CA GLU A 467 14.67 35.68 -17.38
C GLU A 467 14.45 34.89 -16.08
N LEU A 468 13.22 34.42 -15.84
CA LEU A 468 12.86 33.54 -14.74
C LEU A 468 13.64 32.22 -14.83
N MET A 469 13.56 31.51 -15.95
CA MET A 469 14.27 30.23 -16.16
C MET A 469 15.79 30.38 -15.97
N LYS A 470 16.41 31.43 -16.54
CA LYS A 470 17.85 31.72 -16.37
C LYS A 470 18.24 32.10 -14.95
N THR A 471 17.30 32.51 -14.10
CA THR A 471 17.60 32.95 -12.73
C THR A 471 17.34 31.84 -11.72
N LEU A 472 16.29 31.04 -11.93
CA LEU A 472 16.08 29.80 -11.18
C LEU A 472 17.17 28.77 -11.46
N GLY A 473 17.63 28.62 -12.71
CA GLY A 473 18.78 27.75 -13.03
C GLY A 473 20.05 28.17 -12.30
N ARG A 474 20.42 29.46 -12.36
CA ARG A 474 21.57 30.01 -11.62
C ARG A 474 21.43 29.88 -10.09
N LEU A 475 20.21 29.88 -9.56
CA LEU A 475 19.95 29.62 -8.15
C LEU A 475 20.20 28.14 -7.81
N GLU A 476 19.72 27.20 -8.63
CA GLU A 476 19.92 25.76 -8.42
C GLU A 476 21.39 25.33 -8.60
N ASP A 477 22.10 25.92 -9.57
CA ASP A 477 23.55 25.76 -9.78
C ASP A 477 24.38 26.32 -8.61
N GLY A 478 23.86 27.33 -7.92
CA GLY A 478 24.51 28.00 -6.78
C GLY A 478 24.31 27.30 -5.43
N LEU A 479 23.50 26.24 -5.34
CA LEU A 479 23.30 25.46 -4.12
C LEU A 479 24.47 24.51 -3.87
N ASP A 480 24.89 24.35 -2.60
CA ASP A 480 25.90 23.34 -2.25
C ASP A 480 25.39 21.93 -2.63
N PRO A 481 26.22 21.11 -3.30
CA PRO A 481 25.82 19.75 -3.68
C PRO A 481 25.39 18.90 -2.49
N ASP A 482 25.96 19.11 -1.29
CA ASP A 482 25.59 18.42 -0.06
C ASP A 482 24.25 18.95 0.51
N PRO A 483 23.17 18.13 0.54
CA PRO A 483 21.87 18.55 1.08
C PRO A 483 21.93 19.17 2.48
N PHE A 484 22.86 18.73 3.33
CA PHE A 484 22.97 19.21 4.70
C PHE A 484 23.40 20.69 4.80
N LYS A 485 24.23 21.16 3.86
CA LYS A 485 24.76 22.53 3.86
C LYS A 485 23.84 23.56 3.20
N ARG A 486 22.80 23.12 2.49
CA ARG A 486 21.87 24.03 1.80
C ARG A 486 21.07 24.84 2.82
N PRO A 487 20.92 26.17 2.63
CA PRO A 487 20.17 27.02 3.55
C PRO A 487 18.68 26.69 3.47
N PHE A 488 17.99 26.73 4.61
CA PHE A 488 16.54 26.50 4.68
C PHE A 488 15.85 27.57 5.52
N ALA A 489 14.78 28.16 4.99
CA ALA A 489 13.88 29.09 5.68
C ALA A 489 14.54 30.28 6.43
N LYS A 490 15.80 30.63 6.10
CA LYS A 490 16.65 31.59 6.82
C LYS A 490 16.87 31.22 8.31
N LEU A 491 16.87 29.91 8.62
CA LEU A 491 17.12 29.34 9.94
C LEU A 491 18.58 28.88 10.11
N GLU A 492 19.05 28.86 11.36
CA GLU A 492 20.38 28.36 11.74
C GLU A 492 20.30 26.94 12.32
N ARG A 493 21.27 26.08 11.96
CA ARG A 493 21.40 24.73 12.53
C ARG A 493 22.03 24.77 13.92
N GLN A 494 21.50 23.96 14.83
CA GLN A 494 22.08 23.68 16.14
C GLN A 494 23.35 22.82 16.01
N ALA A 495 24.14 22.71 17.08
CA ALA A 495 25.37 21.92 17.12
C ALA A 495 25.19 20.40 16.89
N ASN A 496 23.95 19.88 16.96
CA ASN A 496 23.62 18.50 16.60
C ASN A 496 23.22 18.32 15.11
N GLY A 497 23.19 19.40 14.33
CA GLY A 497 22.79 19.43 12.92
C GLY A 497 21.30 19.72 12.65
N ASN A 498 20.42 19.58 13.65
CA ASN A 498 19.00 19.88 13.50
C ASN A 498 18.75 21.40 13.50
N TYR A 499 17.67 21.86 12.88
CA TYR A 499 17.12 23.18 13.19
C TYR A 499 16.46 23.18 14.57
N ARG A 500 16.10 24.36 15.09
CA ARG A 500 15.35 24.47 16.36
C ARG A 500 13.87 24.11 16.13
N ASP A 501 13.35 23.29 17.03
CA ASP A 501 11.98 22.78 16.93
C ASP A 501 10.93 23.89 17.04
N GLU A 502 11.15 24.90 17.90
CA GLU A 502 10.24 26.06 18.00
C GLU A 502 10.06 26.78 16.66
N ASP A 503 11.12 26.91 15.86
CA ASP A 503 11.11 27.68 14.62
C ASP A 503 10.40 26.89 13.50
N LEU A 504 10.62 25.57 13.43
CA LEU A 504 9.89 24.67 12.53
C LEU A 504 8.40 24.55 12.92
N VAL A 505 8.11 24.40 14.22
CA VAL A 505 6.74 24.31 14.74
C VAL A 505 5.98 25.62 14.53
N LYS A 506 6.65 26.77 14.61
CA LYS A 506 6.06 28.07 14.23
C LYS A 506 5.62 28.07 12.76
N ILE A 507 6.52 27.72 11.83
CA ILE A 507 6.21 27.65 10.39
C ILE A 507 5.02 26.73 10.13
N LEU A 508 5.03 25.53 10.72
CA LEU A 508 3.92 24.58 10.61
C LEU A 508 2.60 25.14 11.19
N THR A 509 2.64 25.76 12.38
CA THR A 509 1.44 26.33 13.03
C THR A 509 0.81 27.43 12.18
N GLU A 510 1.64 28.35 11.66
CA GLU A 510 1.19 29.42 10.77
C GLU A 510 0.60 28.85 9.47
N SER A 511 1.18 27.78 8.91
CA SER A 511 0.69 27.12 7.70
C SER A 511 -0.54 26.23 7.90
N ILE A 512 -0.80 25.74 9.11
CA ILE A 512 -2.02 25.01 9.48
C ILE A 512 -3.22 25.98 9.63
N GLU A 513 -2.96 27.23 10.02
CA GLU A 513 -3.98 28.27 10.15
C GLU A 513 -4.23 29.04 8.84
N ASP A 514 -3.26 29.03 7.92
CA ASP A 514 -3.31 29.66 6.61
C ASP A 514 -4.30 28.95 5.65
N PRO A 515 -5.34 29.64 5.15
CA PRO A 515 -6.33 29.05 4.25
C PRO A 515 -5.87 29.13 2.78
N ALA A 516 -6.03 28.01 2.07
CA ALA A 516 -5.80 27.93 0.63
C ALA A 516 -6.74 28.84 -0.19
N GLY A 517 -6.35 29.08 -1.44
CA GLY A 517 -7.21 29.68 -2.47
C GLY A 517 -8.17 28.68 -3.11
N SER A 518 -9.13 29.19 -3.89
CA SER A 518 -10.05 28.37 -4.70
C SER A 518 -9.44 28.00 -6.07
N PHE A 519 -9.86 26.85 -6.62
CA PHE A 519 -9.65 26.52 -8.03
C PHE A 519 -10.63 27.27 -8.95
N GLY A 520 -10.41 27.15 -10.27
CA GLY A 520 -11.20 27.76 -11.33
C GLY A 520 -10.58 29.05 -11.86
N ALA A 521 -11.23 29.61 -12.89
CA ALA A 521 -10.80 30.83 -13.58
C ALA A 521 -10.52 31.99 -12.62
N ASN A 522 -9.67 32.93 -13.04
CA ASN A 522 -9.38 34.19 -12.33
C ASN A 522 -8.85 34.02 -10.89
N ASN A 523 -8.14 32.91 -10.59
CA ASN A 523 -7.58 32.61 -9.27
C ASN A 523 -6.06 32.33 -9.23
N SER A 524 -5.34 32.24 -10.35
CA SER A 524 -3.87 32.05 -10.35
C SER A 524 -3.13 33.35 -9.92
N PRO A 525 -2.23 33.29 -8.91
CA PRO A 525 -1.44 34.43 -8.43
C PRO A 525 -0.74 35.22 -9.54
N LYS A 526 -0.81 36.56 -9.51
CA LYS A 526 -0.17 37.41 -10.54
C LYS A 526 1.35 37.32 -10.57
N VAL A 527 1.97 36.94 -9.45
CA VAL A 527 3.41 36.63 -9.38
C VAL A 527 3.81 35.40 -10.21
N LEU A 528 2.87 34.48 -10.50
CA LEU A 528 3.12 33.28 -11.29
C LEU A 528 2.84 33.44 -12.79
N ARG A 529 2.53 34.65 -13.28
CA ARG A 529 2.25 34.93 -14.71
C ARG A 529 3.27 34.29 -15.66
N ALA A 530 4.56 34.40 -15.35
CA ALA A 530 5.63 33.80 -16.15
C ALA A 530 5.63 32.25 -16.11
N VAL A 531 5.26 31.64 -14.97
CA VAL A 531 5.15 30.18 -14.80
C VAL A 531 3.95 29.63 -15.58
N GLU A 532 2.82 30.35 -15.59
CA GLU A 532 1.63 29.96 -16.37
C GLU A 532 1.86 30.08 -17.87
N ILE A 533 2.53 31.16 -18.32
CA ILE A 533 2.99 31.32 -19.71
C ILE A 533 3.89 30.15 -20.13
N LEU A 534 4.85 29.76 -19.28
CA LEU A 534 5.70 28.59 -19.52
C LEU A 534 4.89 27.28 -19.54
N GLY A 535 3.81 27.17 -18.75
CA GLY A 535 2.89 26.03 -18.78
C GLY A 535 2.14 25.89 -20.10
N ILE A 536 1.55 26.99 -20.59
CA ILE A 536 0.89 27.04 -21.91
C ILE A 536 1.90 26.70 -23.03
N GLN A 537 3.09 27.30 -22.99
CA GLN A 537 4.15 27.05 -23.98
C GLN A 537 4.64 25.59 -23.95
N GLN A 538 4.79 24.98 -22.77
CA GLN A 538 5.20 23.58 -22.63
C GLN A 538 4.11 22.61 -23.13
N ALA A 539 2.83 22.88 -22.85
CA ALA A 539 1.70 22.12 -23.37
C ALA A 539 1.65 22.15 -24.92
N ARG A 540 1.84 23.33 -25.51
CA ARG A 540 1.97 23.51 -26.97
C ARG A 540 3.17 22.76 -27.54
N HIS A 541 4.34 22.83 -26.90
CA HIS A 541 5.54 22.11 -27.33
C HIS A 541 5.34 20.59 -27.33
N TRP A 542 4.71 20.05 -26.29
CA TRP A 542 4.33 18.63 -26.23
C TRP A 542 3.17 18.25 -27.17
N ASN A 543 2.56 19.20 -27.89
CA ASN A 543 1.37 18.99 -28.72
C ASN A 543 0.29 18.21 -27.95
N THR A 544 -0.14 18.74 -26.80
CA THR A 544 -1.22 18.13 -26.00
C THR A 544 -2.56 18.19 -26.72
N CYS A 545 -3.47 17.30 -26.33
CA CYS A 545 -4.87 17.32 -26.75
C CYS A 545 -5.62 18.60 -26.30
N SER A 546 -6.86 18.77 -26.74
CA SER A 546 -7.76 19.81 -26.22
C SER A 546 -8.53 19.35 -24.96
N LEU A 547 -9.14 20.30 -24.25
CA LEU A 547 -9.99 19.99 -23.08
C LEU A 547 -11.09 18.97 -23.43
N ASN A 548 -11.73 19.11 -24.59
CA ASN A 548 -12.79 18.21 -25.02
C ASN A 548 -12.28 16.81 -25.38
N GLU A 549 -11.07 16.67 -25.91
CA GLU A 549 -10.45 15.37 -26.17
C GLU A 549 -10.11 14.64 -24.86
N PHE A 550 -9.56 15.35 -23.89
CA PHE A 550 -9.32 14.83 -22.54
C PHE A 550 -10.62 14.40 -21.86
N ARG A 551 -11.70 15.20 -21.99
CA ARG A 551 -13.04 14.84 -21.51
C ARG A 551 -13.57 13.57 -22.18
N LYS A 552 -13.47 13.47 -23.52
CA LYS A 552 -13.84 12.26 -24.28
C LYS A 552 -13.06 11.03 -23.78
N PHE A 553 -11.76 11.14 -23.54
CA PHE A 553 -10.91 10.06 -22.99
C PHE A 553 -11.35 9.59 -21.59
N PHE A 554 -11.77 10.50 -20.71
CA PHE A 554 -12.28 10.15 -19.37
C PHE A 554 -13.77 9.72 -19.33
N GLY A 555 -14.43 9.63 -20.49
CA GLY A 555 -15.86 9.29 -20.60
C GLY A 555 -16.80 10.42 -20.17
N LEU A 556 -16.33 11.67 -20.18
CA LEU A 556 -17.12 12.86 -19.85
C LEU A 556 -17.76 13.44 -21.12
N LYS A 557 -18.95 14.06 -20.97
CA LYS A 557 -19.59 14.82 -22.05
C LYS A 557 -18.65 15.93 -22.52
N PRO A 558 -18.29 16.04 -23.81
CA PRO A 558 -17.61 17.23 -24.31
C PRO A 558 -18.50 18.47 -24.14
N HIS A 559 -17.86 19.62 -23.96
CA HIS A 559 -18.53 20.91 -23.88
C HIS A 559 -18.93 21.38 -25.28
N GLU A 560 -20.20 21.72 -25.46
CA GLU A 560 -20.79 22.19 -26.72
C GLU A 560 -20.83 23.73 -26.81
N THR A 561 -20.79 24.42 -25.67
CA THR A 561 -20.70 25.89 -25.58
C THR A 561 -19.61 26.33 -24.59
N PHE A 562 -19.27 27.62 -24.60
CA PHE A 562 -18.32 28.17 -23.63
C PHE A 562 -18.93 28.27 -22.22
N GLU A 563 -20.24 28.46 -22.14
CA GLU A 563 -21.04 28.43 -20.91
C GLU A 563 -21.04 27.05 -20.22
N GLU A 564 -20.85 25.94 -20.96
CA GLU A 564 -20.64 24.62 -20.34
C GLU A 564 -19.23 24.49 -19.74
N ILE A 565 -18.23 25.21 -20.25
CA ILE A 565 -16.87 25.26 -19.67
C ILE A 565 -16.89 26.06 -18.36
N ASN A 566 -17.50 27.24 -18.36
CA ASN A 566 -17.61 28.09 -17.17
C ASN A 566 -18.90 28.94 -17.22
N SER A 567 -19.66 28.97 -16.13
CA SER A 567 -20.92 29.71 -16.06
C SER A 567 -20.76 31.22 -15.89
N ASP A 568 -19.57 31.72 -15.56
CA ASP A 568 -19.25 33.16 -15.53
C ASP A 568 -19.30 33.73 -16.96
N PRO A 569 -20.24 34.65 -17.28
CA PRO A 569 -20.34 35.24 -18.61
C PRO A 569 -19.07 35.96 -19.08
N TYR A 570 -18.26 36.49 -18.15
CA TYR A 570 -16.98 37.10 -18.51
C TYR A 570 -15.99 36.04 -19.01
N VAL A 571 -15.81 34.94 -18.25
CA VAL A 571 -14.88 33.86 -18.61
C VAL A 571 -15.31 33.16 -19.90
N ALA A 572 -16.61 32.85 -20.04
CA ALA A 572 -17.15 32.25 -21.25
C ALA A 572 -16.91 33.14 -22.48
N ASP A 573 -17.03 34.47 -22.33
CA ASP A 573 -16.80 35.41 -23.42
C ASP A 573 -15.32 35.67 -23.73
N GLN A 574 -14.43 35.63 -22.73
CA GLN A 574 -12.98 35.63 -23.00
C GLN A 574 -12.56 34.36 -23.75
N LEU A 575 -13.01 33.18 -23.31
CA LEU A 575 -12.73 31.91 -24.01
C LEU A 575 -13.28 31.91 -25.45
N ARG A 576 -14.46 32.50 -25.67
CA ARG A 576 -15.05 32.70 -27.01
C ARG A 576 -14.14 33.51 -27.92
N HIS A 577 -13.70 34.69 -27.49
CA HIS A 577 -12.82 35.56 -28.28
C HIS A 577 -11.41 35.00 -28.46
N LEU A 578 -10.95 34.10 -27.57
CA LEU A 578 -9.67 33.41 -27.70
C LEU A 578 -9.73 32.22 -28.69
N TYR A 579 -10.77 31.39 -28.61
CA TYR A 579 -10.76 30.06 -29.24
C TYR A 579 -11.79 29.82 -30.35
N ASP A 580 -12.79 30.70 -30.53
CA ASP A 580 -13.96 30.59 -31.44
C ASP A 580 -14.88 29.38 -31.24
N HIS A 581 -14.36 28.19 -30.90
CA HIS A 581 -15.13 26.96 -30.63
C HIS A 581 -14.57 26.16 -29.44
N PRO A 582 -15.41 25.56 -28.56
CA PRO A 582 -14.96 24.81 -27.38
C PRO A 582 -13.95 23.68 -27.63
N ASP A 583 -14.06 22.94 -28.74
CA ASP A 583 -13.08 21.87 -29.07
C ASP A 583 -11.64 22.40 -29.28
N PHE A 584 -11.44 23.71 -29.50
CA PHE A 584 -10.10 24.32 -29.64
C PHE A 584 -9.49 24.82 -28.33
N VAL A 585 -10.22 24.75 -27.19
CA VAL A 585 -9.69 25.17 -25.89
C VAL A 585 -8.58 24.20 -25.45
N GLU A 586 -7.35 24.73 -25.36
CA GLU A 586 -6.15 23.99 -24.99
C GLU A 586 -6.27 23.32 -23.61
N LEU A 587 -5.72 22.12 -23.44
CA LEU A 587 -5.84 21.35 -22.20
C LEU A 587 -5.47 22.15 -20.95
N TYR A 588 -4.33 22.85 -20.98
CA TYR A 588 -3.85 23.58 -19.80
C TYR A 588 -4.71 24.79 -19.47
N THR A 589 -5.09 25.58 -20.49
CA THR A 589 -6.07 26.67 -20.32
C THR A 589 -7.39 26.14 -19.77
N GLY A 590 -7.87 25.01 -20.30
CA GLY A 590 -9.11 24.36 -19.88
C GLY A 590 -9.09 23.90 -18.42
N PHE A 591 -8.01 23.29 -17.94
CA PHE A 591 -7.91 22.84 -16.54
C PHE A 591 -8.04 23.98 -15.52
N ILE A 592 -7.53 25.18 -15.85
CA ILE A 592 -7.59 26.37 -15.00
C ILE A 592 -8.91 27.11 -15.19
N ALA A 593 -9.38 27.30 -16.42
CA ALA A 593 -10.54 28.13 -16.74
C ALA A 593 -11.90 27.43 -16.58
N GLU A 594 -11.95 26.10 -16.57
CA GLU A 594 -13.19 25.34 -16.32
C GLU A 594 -13.77 25.62 -14.92
N GLU A 595 -15.09 25.51 -14.77
CA GLU A 595 -15.79 25.76 -13.51
C GLU A 595 -15.31 24.83 -12.38
N ALA A 596 -15.13 25.41 -11.18
CA ALA A 596 -14.75 24.70 -9.96
C ALA A 596 -15.97 24.07 -9.27
N LYS A 597 -15.86 22.79 -8.89
CA LYS A 597 -16.93 22.06 -8.20
C LYS A 597 -17.21 22.67 -6.82
N VAL A 598 -18.48 22.97 -6.55
CA VAL A 598 -18.95 23.36 -5.20
C VAL A 598 -18.71 22.24 -4.15
N PRO A 599 -18.57 22.58 -2.86
CA PRO A 599 -18.42 21.59 -1.79
C PRO A 599 -19.53 20.53 -1.76
N MET A 600 -19.15 19.28 -1.44
CA MET A 600 -20.09 18.19 -1.19
C MET A 600 -19.60 17.35 -0.01
N GLU A 601 -20.45 17.10 0.97
CA GLU A 601 -20.15 16.38 2.22
C GLU A 601 -20.86 15.01 2.28
N PRO A 602 -20.19 13.88 2.00
CA PRO A 602 -18.84 13.73 1.44
C PRO A 602 -18.81 13.87 -0.09
N GLY A 603 -17.60 13.88 -0.67
CA GLY A 603 -17.36 13.69 -2.10
C GLY A 603 -16.55 14.80 -2.78
N VAL A 604 -16.70 16.07 -2.37
CA VAL A 604 -15.94 17.21 -2.93
C VAL A 604 -15.39 18.08 -1.81
N GLY A 605 -14.12 17.89 -1.49
CA GLY A 605 -13.40 18.56 -0.40
C GLY A 605 -12.47 19.67 -0.87
N ILE A 606 -11.64 19.44 -1.89
CA ILE A 606 -10.72 20.44 -2.48
C ILE A 606 -11.30 21.21 -3.69
N CYS A 607 -12.61 21.12 -3.93
CA CYS A 607 -13.33 21.91 -4.94
C CYS A 607 -12.62 22.07 -6.32
N PRO A 608 -12.17 20.97 -6.95
CA PRO A 608 -11.40 21.01 -8.20
C PRO A 608 -12.29 21.38 -9.40
N THR A 609 -11.70 21.78 -10.52
CA THR A 609 -12.41 21.94 -11.79
C THR A 609 -13.00 20.60 -12.30
N PHE A 610 -14.01 20.63 -13.16
CA PHE A 610 -14.85 19.46 -13.44
C PHE A 610 -14.09 18.22 -13.92
N SER A 611 -13.25 18.40 -14.95
CA SER A 611 -12.42 17.40 -15.61
C SER A 611 -11.25 16.98 -14.72
N PHE A 612 -10.61 17.95 -14.06
CA PHE A 612 -9.54 17.70 -13.08
C PHE A 612 -10.01 16.76 -11.96
N GLY A 613 -11.14 17.07 -11.34
CA GLY A 613 -11.71 16.26 -10.27
C GLY A 613 -12.17 14.86 -10.70
N ARG A 614 -12.24 14.56 -12.00
CA ARG A 614 -12.45 13.20 -12.52
C ARG A 614 -11.11 12.47 -12.74
N ALA A 615 -10.11 13.17 -13.27
CA ALA A 615 -8.83 12.60 -13.63
C ALA A 615 -7.93 12.30 -12.42
N VAL A 616 -7.84 13.22 -11.46
CA VAL A 616 -6.96 13.08 -10.27
C VAL A 616 -7.31 11.86 -9.41
N LEU A 617 -8.59 11.48 -9.35
CA LEU A 617 -9.03 10.28 -8.64
C LEU A 617 -8.66 8.99 -9.38
N SER A 618 -8.56 9.01 -10.71
CA SER A 618 -8.04 7.87 -11.49
C SER A 618 -6.53 7.73 -11.31
N ASP A 619 -5.79 8.84 -11.36
CA ASP A 619 -4.34 8.84 -11.18
C ASP A 619 -3.92 8.38 -9.77
N ALA A 620 -4.58 8.89 -8.72
CA ALA A 620 -4.34 8.43 -7.35
C ALA A 620 -4.59 6.91 -7.15
N ILE A 621 -5.51 6.31 -7.93
CA ILE A 621 -5.69 4.86 -7.96
C ILE A 621 -4.52 4.18 -8.69
N CYS A 622 -4.10 4.67 -9.86
CA CYS A 622 -2.98 4.13 -10.62
C CYS A 622 -1.65 4.16 -9.84
N LEU A 623 -1.32 5.31 -9.24
CA LEU A 623 -0.09 5.52 -8.47
C LEU A 623 0.10 4.50 -7.34
N ILE A 624 -0.96 4.24 -6.57
CA ILE A 624 -0.92 3.32 -5.44
C ILE A 624 -1.05 1.87 -5.90
N ARG A 625 -1.95 1.57 -6.85
CA ARG A 625 -2.27 0.19 -7.25
C ARG A 625 -1.24 -0.41 -8.21
N GLY A 626 -0.60 0.42 -9.03
CA GLY A 626 0.49 0.01 -9.93
C GLY A 626 1.80 -0.31 -9.21
N ASP A 627 2.07 0.32 -8.07
CA ASP A 627 3.32 0.15 -7.32
C ASP A 627 3.37 -1.17 -6.54
N ARG A 628 4.35 -2.03 -6.85
CA ARG A 628 4.57 -3.31 -6.17
C ARG A 628 4.80 -3.14 -4.67
N PHE A 629 5.57 -2.12 -4.28
CA PHE A 629 5.97 -1.89 -2.89
C PHE A 629 4.88 -1.24 -2.03
N LEU A 630 3.76 -0.81 -2.64
CA LEU A 630 2.54 -0.38 -1.95
C LEU A 630 1.41 -1.42 -2.02
N THR A 631 1.62 -2.51 -2.76
CA THR A 631 0.64 -3.60 -2.94
C THR A 631 1.23 -4.97 -2.63
N VAL A 632 1.82 -5.65 -3.61
CA VAL A 632 2.28 -7.05 -3.53
C VAL A 632 3.35 -7.28 -2.45
N ASP A 633 4.37 -6.42 -2.41
CA ASP A 633 5.49 -6.52 -1.47
C ASP A 633 5.24 -5.75 -0.15
N TYR A 634 4.08 -5.10 -0.02
CA TYR A 634 3.70 -4.31 1.17
C TYR A 634 3.24 -5.22 2.31
N HIS A 635 4.17 -5.99 2.87
CA HIS A 635 3.88 -7.00 3.88
C HIS A 635 4.93 -7.05 5.02
N PRO A 636 4.57 -7.55 6.22
CA PRO A 636 5.47 -7.59 7.39
C PRO A 636 6.81 -8.30 7.18
N LYS A 637 6.94 -9.19 6.19
CA LYS A 637 8.23 -9.84 5.88
C LYS A 637 9.22 -8.93 5.16
N ASN A 638 8.76 -7.88 4.48
CA ASN A 638 9.63 -6.88 3.86
C ASN A 638 9.84 -5.66 4.76
N LEU A 639 8.77 -5.18 5.42
CA LEU A 639 8.84 -3.99 6.29
C LEU A 639 9.26 -4.29 7.75
N THR A 640 9.44 -5.57 8.14
CA THR A 640 9.38 -6.08 9.53
C THR A 640 7.99 -5.96 10.16
N ASN A 641 7.66 -6.78 11.16
CA ASN A 641 6.40 -6.67 11.89
C ASN A 641 6.32 -5.34 12.66
N PHE A 642 7.44 -4.88 13.24
CA PHE A 642 7.52 -3.53 13.83
C PHE A 642 7.20 -2.45 12.79
N GLY A 643 7.99 -2.37 11.72
CA GLY A 643 7.88 -1.30 10.72
C GLY A 643 6.52 -1.28 10.02
N TYR A 644 5.96 -2.46 9.73
CA TYR A 644 4.61 -2.57 9.17
C TYR A 644 3.55 -2.05 10.15
N SER A 645 3.61 -2.43 11.43
CA SER A 645 2.61 -2.04 12.45
C SER A 645 2.70 -0.56 12.82
N GLU A 646 3.91 -0.04 12.96
CA GLU A 646 4.17 1.37 13.32
C GLU A 646 3.50 2.33 12.33
N VAL A 647 3.50 1.99 11.04
CA VAL A 647 2.94 2.86 9.98
C VAL A 647 1.51 2.51 9.54
N GLN A 648 0.89 1.45 10.08
CA GLN A 648 -0.52 1.16 9.77
C GLN A 648 -1.47 2.27 10.23
N HIS A 649 -2.60 2.35 9.55
CA HIS A 649 -3.78 3.08 10.01
C HIS A 649 -4.58 2.24 11.02
N ASP A 650 -5.35 2.90 11.87
CA ASP A 650 -6.34 2.25 12.75
C ASP A 650 -7.67 2.97 12.57
N LEU A 651 -8.71 2.26 12.13
CA LEU A 651 -10.03 2.84 11.89
C LEU A 651 -10.71 3.32 13.19
N ASN A 652 -10.28 2.84 14.36
CA ASN A 652 -10.73 3.31 15.67
C ASN A 652 -10.13 4.69 16.02
N ILE A 653 -8.97 5.03 15.46
CA ILE A 653 -8.31 6.32 15.65
C ILE A 653 -8.62 7.19 14.43
N ASN A 654 -9.48 8.19 14.62
CA ASN A 654 -9.76 9.23 13.62
C ASN A 654 -10.20 8.71 12.25
N GLN A 655 -10.89 7.56 12.23
CA GLN A 655 -11.36 6.92 10.99
C GLN A 655 -10.21 6.56 10.02
N GLY A 656 -9.01 6.30 10.56
CA GLY A 656 -7.83 5.87 9.81
C GLY A 656 -6.76 6.94 9.58
N CYS A 657 -7.00 8.23 9.87
CA CYS A 657 -5.98 9.28 9.72
C CYS A 657 -4.68 8.91 10.47
N VAL A 658 -3.51 9.14 9.86
CA VAL A 658 -2.19 8.77 10.42
C VAL A 658 -1.17 9.91 10.48
N PHE A 659 -1.42 11.07 9.86
CA PHE A 659 -0.43 12.15 9.77
C PHE A 659 0.05 12.65 11.14
N TYR A 660 -0.77 12.50 12.19
CA TYR A 660 -0.39 12.74 13.58
C TYR A 660 0.85 11.95 14.03
N LYS A 661 1.07 10.73 13.50
CA LYS A 661 2.24 9.89 13.83
C LYS A 661 3.53 10.56 13.43
N LEU A 662 3.55 11.19 12.25
CA LEU A 662 4.70 11.93 11.75
C LEU A 662 4.97 13.17 12.61
N MET A 663 3.94 13.98 12.85
CA MET A 663 4.07 15.25 13.59
C MET A 663 4.45 15.05 15.06
N LEU A 664 3.84 14.08 15.75
CA LEU A 664 4.15 13.77 17.15
C LEU A 664 5.51 13.05 17.33
N ASN A 665 6.04 12.39 16.30
CA ASN A 665 7.39 11.83 16.34
C ASN A 665 8.47 12.90 16.05
N ALA A 666 8.21 13.80 15.09
CA ALA A 666 9.16 14.86 14.71
C ALA A 666 9.28 15.99 15.76
N PHE A 667 8.20 16.26 16.52
CA PHE A 667 8.10 17.34 17.52
C PHE A 667 7.39 16.88 18.81
N PRO A 668 7.93 15.87 19.53
CA PRO A 668 7.23 15.17 20.61
C PRO A 668 6.96 16.01 21.86
N ILE A 669 7.56 17.20 21.97
CA ILE A 669 7.44 18.10 23.12
C ILE A 669 6.84 19.47 22.77
N HIS A 670 6.26 19.66 21.57
CA HIS A 670 5.63 20.93 21.18
C HIS A 670 4.13 20.81 20.88
N PHE A 671 3.61 19.59 20.77
CA PHE A 671 2.19 19.30 20.55
C PHE A 671 1.65 18.40 21.67
N ARG A 672 0.43 18.70 22.15
CA ARG A 672 -0.31 17.72 22.97
C ARG A 672 -0.73 16.53 22.11
N GLN A 673 -0.75 15.34 22.71
CA GLN A 673 -1.11 14.08 22.06
C GLN A 673 -2.51 14.09 21.40
N ASN A 674 -3.44 14.93 21.86
CA ASN A 674 -4.77 15.14 21.27
C ASN A 674 -4.94 16.53 20.61
N SER A 675 -3.87 17.20 20.18
CA SER A 675 -3.99 18.51 19.52
C SER A 675 -4.64 18.42 18.15
N VAL A 676 -5.62 19.27 17.87
CA VAL A 676 -6.23 19.34 16.52
C VAL A 676 -5.19 19.67 15.43
N TYR A 677 -4.12 20.39 15.80
CA TYR A 677 -3.02 20.77 14.92
C TYR A 677 -2.18 19.58 14.40
N VAL A 678 -2.23 18.40 15.05
CA VAL A 678 -1.58 17.19 14.53
C VAL A 678 -2.55 16.17 13.93
N HIS A 679 -3.80 16.18 14.38
CA HIS A 679 -4.80 15.17 13.97
C HIS A 679 -5.58 15.54 12.72
N TYR A 680 -5.77 16.83 12.41
CA TYR A 680 -6.46 17.29 11.19
C TYR A 680 -5.81 18.55 10.54
N PRO A 681 -4.49 18.61 10.34
CA PRO A 681 -3.78 19.82 9.86
C PRO A 681 -4.14 20.29 8.44
N LEU A 682 -4.84 19.46 7.65
CA LEU A 682 -5.19 19.73 6.25
C LEU A 682 -6.47 20.58 6.07
N THR A 683 -7.13 20.92 7.17
CA THR A 683 -8.24 21.88 7.25
C THR A 683 -7.96 22.81 8.42
N ILE A 684 -8.25 24.10 8.32
CA ILE A 684 -7.81 25.05 9.35
C ILE A 684 -8.50 24.77 10.72
N PRO A 685 -7.85 25.04 11.87
CA PRO A 685 -8.40 24.73 13.19
C PRO A 685 -9.79 25.32 13.47
N SER A 686 -10.07 26.53 12.97
CA SER A 686 -11.38 27.19 13.15
C SER A 686 -12.52 26.53 12.35
N GLU A 687 -12.20 25.81 11.28
CA GLU A 687 -13.17 25.01 10.52
C GLU A 687 -13.30 23.60 11.12
N ASN A 688 -12.18 22.96 11.48
CA ASN A 688 -12.18 21.69 12.23
C ASN A 688 -13.04 21.78 13.50
N LYS A 689 -13.08 22.94 14.18
CA LYS A 689 -13.96 23.15 15.33
C LYS A 689 -15.44 23.02 14.99
N LYS A 690 -15.88 23.53 13.83
CA LYS A 690 -17.26 23.36 13.34
C LYS A 690 -17.53 21.90 13.00
N ILE A 691 -16.62 21.28 12.24
CA ILE A 691 -16.70 19.89 11.79
C ILE A 691 -16.81 18.94 12.99
N LEU A 692 -15.87 19.01 13.93
CA LEU A 692 -15.84 18.12 15.09
C LEU A 692 -16.96 18.43 16.10
N THR A 693 -17.53 19.64 16.11
CA THR A 693 -18.79 19.91 16.83
C THR A 693 -19.96 19.20 16.16
N LYS A 694 -20.13 19.33 14.83
CA LYS A 694 -21.16 18.63 14.04
C LYS A 694 -21.06 17.11 14.16
N LEU A 695 -19.85 16.57 14.32
CA LEU A 695 -19.59 15.13 14.48
C LEU A 695 -19.66 14.62 15.93
N GLY A 696 -19.91 15.48 16.93
CA GLY A 696 -20.01 15.09 18.34
C GLY A 696 -18.67 14.74 19.01
N ARG A 697 -17.56 15.30 18.52
CA ARG A 697 -16.18 14.93 18.89
C ARG A 697 -15.30 16.11 19.32
N VAL A 698 -15.83 17.33 19.40
CA VAL A 698 -15.08 18.56 19.72
C VAL A 698 -14.30 18.49 21.04
N ASP A 699 -14.86 17.81 22.05
CA ASP A 699 -14.25 17.66 23.38
C ASP A 699 -13.14 16.59 23.45
N GLN A 700 -12.91 15.82 22.38
CA GLN A 700 -11.81 14.85 22.31
C GLN A 700 -10.45 15.54 22.10
N TYR A 701 -10.45 16.81 21.67
CA TYR A 701 -9.26 17.51 21.18
C TYR A 701 -8.84 18.72 22.02
N SER A 702 -7.53 18.93 22.08
CA SER A 702 -6.94 20.19 22.51
C SER A 702 -6.99 21.20 21.37
N TRP A 703 -7.58 22.36 21.65
CA TRP A 703 -7.71 23.50 20.72
C TRP A 703 -6.59 24.55 20.91
N ASP A 704 -5.79 24.40 21.96
CA ASP A 704 -4.65 25.27 22.25
C ASP A 704 -3.58 25.18 21.14
N LYS A 705 -2.94 26.31 20.85
CA LYS A 705 -1.84 26.38 19.88
C LYS A 705 -0.64 25.52 20.34
N PRO A 706 0.18 25.00 19.41
CA PRO A 706 1.44 24.34 19.73
C PRO A 706 2.37 25.25 20.54
N ALA A 707 3.04 24.67 21.55
CA ALA A 707 3.90 25.37 22.49
C ALA A 707 4.84 24.37 23.18
N PHE A 708 6.02 24.81 23.60
CA PHE A 708 7.00 23.97 24.30
C PHE A 708 6.42 23.39 25.61
N ILE A 709 6.46 22.06 25.72
CA ILE A 709 6.05 21.27 26.88
C ILE A 709 7.33 20.82 27.61
N PRO A 710 7.61 21.32 28.83
CA PRO A 710 8.81 20.94 29.56
C PRO A 710 8.93 19.42 29.76
N PRO A 711 10.10 18.81 29.47
CA PRO A 711 10.29 17.37 29.62
C PRO A 711 10.16 16.94 31.09
N ARG A 712 9.61 15.74 31.32
CA ARG A 712 9.42 15.19 32.66
C ARG A 712 10.77 14.94 33.35
N SER A 713 11.01 15.57 34.49
CA SER A 713 12.17 15.29 35.33
C SER A 713 11.98 13.98 36.10
N TYR A 714 12.80 12.97 35.79
CA TYR A 714 12.78 11.68 36.48
C TYR A 714 13.62 11.73 37.77
N VAL A 715 13.10 11.14 38.85
CA VAL A 715 13.75 11.14 40.17
C VAL A 715 13.99 9.70 40.61
N PHE A 716 15.26 9.27 40.56
CA PHE A 716 15.66 7.87 40.80
C PHE A 716 16.20 7.58 42.20
N SER A 717 16.58 8.61 42.98
CA SER A 717 17.11 8.40 44.34
C SER A 717 15.97 8.27 45.36
N TYR A 718 16.13 7.36 46.33
CA TYR A 718 15.15 7.18 47.41
C TYR A 718 14.86 8.50 48.15
N THR A 719 15.90 9.26 48.49
CA THR A 719 15.78 10.57 49.16
C THR A 719 15.01 11.59 48.31
N GLY A 720 15.24 11.60 46.98
CA GLY A 720 14.53 12.49 46.06
C GLY A 720 13.06 12.11 45.91
N ALA A 721 12.77 10.82 45.71
CA ALA A 721 11.41 10.30 45.60
C ALA A 721 10.62 10.55 46.90
N LYS A 722 11.24 10.29 48.06
CA LYS A 722 10.68 10.62 49.37
C LYS A 722 10.38 12.12 49.51
N TYR A 723 11.34 12.99 49.21
CA TYR A 723 11.15 14.44 49.27
C TYR A 723 9.99 14.91 48.38
N VAL A 724 9.86 14.38 47.16
CA VAL A 724 8.74 14.70 46.24
C VAL A 724 7.39 14.27 46.84
N LEU A 725 7.30 13.04 47.36
CA LEU A 725 6.07 12.47 47.91
C LEU A 725 5.63 13.13 49.24
N GLU A 726 6.57 13.63 50.04
CA GLU A 726 6.30 14.35 51.29
C GLU A 726 5.99 15.84 51.04
N ASN A 727 6.53 16.46 49.98
CA ASN A 727 6.32 17.89 49.67
C ASN A 727 5.07 18.14 48.81
N GLN A 728 3.91 17.62 49.25
CA GLN A 728 2.60 17.73 48.57
C GLN A 728 2.07 19.16 48.37
N GLN A 729 2.78 20.20 48.83
CA GLN A 729 2.49 21.60 48.48
C GLN A 729 3.27 22.09 47.25
N LYS A 730 4.48 21.56 47.00
CA LYS A 730 5.30 21.90 45.83
C LYS A 730 5.01 20.97 44.64
N PHE A 731 4.75 19.70 44.92
CA PHE A 731 4.40 18.69 43.92
C PHE A 731 2.95 18.26 44.13
N LYS A 732 2.21 18.06 43.04
CA LYS A 732 0.78 17.69 43.04
C LYS A 732 0.59 16.48 42.12
N MET A 733 -0.33 15.59 42.48
CA MET A 733 -0.71 14.44 41.67
C MET A 733 -1.27 14.90 40.31
N THR A 734 -0.65 14.45 39.22
CA THR A 734 -1.01 14.83 37.84
C THR A 734 -2.06 13.92 37.20
N MET A 735 -2.50 12.87 37.90
CA MET A 735 -3.42 11.84 37.37
C MET A 735 -4.84 12.36 37.09
N ILE A 736 -5.21 13.53 37.63
CA ILE A 736 -6.57 14.11 37.59
C ILE A 736 -7.24 14.02 36.21
N GLU A 737 -6.55 14.41 35.13
CA GLU A 737 -7.12 14.41 33.77
C GLU A 737 -7.35 13.00 33.24
N GLY A 738 -6.36 12.11 33.35
CA GLY A 738 -6.48 10.71 32.94
C GLY A 738 -7.53 9.96 33.76
N SER A 739 -7.66 10.27 35.05
CA SER A 739 -8.71 9.72 35.92
C SER A 739 -10.09 10.25 35.55
N LYS A 740 -10.23 11.53 35.17
CA LYS A 740 -11.48 12.09 34.62
C LYS A 740 -11.88 11.44 33.29
N PHE A 741 -10.92 11.08 32.46
CA PHE A 741 -11.16 10.34 31.22
C PHE A 741 -11.63 8.89 31.50
N LEU A 742 -10.92 8.15 32.35
CA LEU A 742 -11.19 6.73 32.63
C LEU A 742 -12.41 6.48 33.53
N MET A 743 -12.71 7.37 34.47
CA MET A 743 -13.75 7.19 35.50
C MET A 743 -14.81 8.31 35.48
N GLY A 744 -14.86 9.10 34.41
CA GLY A 744 -15.83 10.18 34.23
C GLY A 744 -15.66 11.35 35.21
N LYS A 745 -16.73 12.13 35.41
CA LYS A 745 -16.70 13.38 36.20
C LYS A 745 -16.19 13.20 37.64
N GLU A 746 -16.48 12.06 38.26
CA GLU A 746 -16.07 11.74 39.63
C GLU A 746 -14.69 11.05 39.71
N GLY A 747 -14.07 10.72 38.57
CA GLY A 747 -12.73 10.14 38.52
C GLY A 747 -11.64 10.94 39.25
N PRO A 748 -11.61 12.28 39.21
CA PRO A 748 -10.73 13.11 40.04
C PRO A 748 -10.87 12.89 41.55
N ASN A 749 -12.03 12.40 42.02
CA ASN A 749 -12.37 12.17 43.42
C ASN A 749 -12.01 10.75 43.91
N PHE A 750 -11.26 9.97 43.12
CA PHE A 750 -10.75 8.65 43.52
C PHE A 750 -9.42 8.76 44.28
N MET A 751 -9.18 7.84 45.22
CA MET A 751 -8.16 7.98 46.28
C MET A 751 -6.72 8.16 45.79
N SER A 752 -6.39 7.74 44.57
CA SER A 752 -5.05 7.85 43.97
C SER A 752 -4.86 9.08 43.08
N CYS A 753 -5.90 9.92 42.94
CA CYS A 753 -5.96 10.97 41.91
C CYS A 753 -5.59 12.37 42.42
N GLY A 754 -5.56 12.59 43.74
CA GLY A 754 -5.26 13.88 44.36
C GLY A 754 -4.68 13.80 45.78
N ASP A 755 -4.19 14.93 46.27
CA ASP A 755 -3.46 15.05 47.55
C ASP A 755 -4.24 15.81 48.63
N THR A 756 -5.54 16.05 48.43
CA THR A 756 -6.38 16.72 49.43
C THR A 756 -6.69 15.79 50.62
N PRO A 757 -7.07 16.33 51.80
CA PRO A 757 -7.42 15.51 52.97
C PRO A 757 -8.51 14.46 52.70
N TYR A 758 -9.43 14.74 51.77
CA TYR A 758 -10.46 13.80 51.30
C TYR A 758 -9.84 12.53 50.70
N HIS A 759 -8.88 12.69 49.76
CA HIS A 759 -8.16 11.57 49.16
C HIS A 759 -7.28 10.83 50.17
N ALA A 760 -6.61 11.57 51.07
CA ALA A 760 -5.83 10.96 52.15
C ALA A 760 -6.70 10.10 53.08
N ASN A 761 -7.91 10.57 53.41
CA ASN A 761 -8.87 9.80 54.21
C ASN A 761 -9.38 8.56 53.46
N GLN A 762 -9.71 8.66 52.17
CA GLN A 762 -10.05 7.49 51.35
C GLN A 762 -8.91 6.47 51.31
N ARG A 763 -7.66 6.90 51.12
CA ARG A 763 -6.47 6.02 51.14
C ARG A 763 -6.32 5.33 52.49
N LYS A 764 -6.56 6.02 53.60
CA LYS A 764 -6.56 5.44 54.95
C LYS A 764 -7.65 4.36 55.08
N VAL A 765 -8.91 4.69 54.79
CA VAL A 765 -10.04 3.75 54.89
C VAL A 765 -9.83 2.52 53.99
N MET A 766 -9.32 2.70 52.78
CA MET A 766 -9.01 1.59 51.88
C MET A 766 -7.85 0.73 52.42
N GLY A 767 -6.82 1.35 53.01
CA GLY A 767 -5.74 0.65 53.68
C GLY A 767 -6.21 -0.19 54.87
N GLU A 768 -7.05 0.38 55.73
CA GLU A 768 -7.68 -0.32 56.87
C GLU A 768 -8.62 -1.47 56.41
N CYS A 769 -9.23 -1.34 55.24
CA CYS A 769 -10.05 -2.39 54.64
C CYS A 769 -9.24 -3.53 54.01
N LEU A 770 -8.17 -3.21 53.26
CA LEU A 770 -7.36 -4.18 52.51
C LEU A 770 -6.26 -4.84 53.33
N TYR A 771 -5.50 -4.08 54.13
CA TYR A 771 -4.29 -4.52 54.80
C TYR A 771 -4.57 -5.08 56.21
N ARG A 772 -5.49 -6.05 56.29
CA ARG A 772 -5.83 -6.77 57.53
C ARG A 772 -4.79 -7.84 57.85
N ASP A 773 -4.77 -8.34 59.10
CA ASP A 773 -3.83 -9.37 59.52
C ASP A 773 -3.85 -10.59 58.58
N GLY A 774 -2.69 -10.93 58.02
CA GLY A 774 -2.51 -12.03 57.07
C GLY A 774 -2.93 -11.74 55.62
N TRP A 775 -3.23 -10.50 55.23
CA TRP A 775 -3.55 -10.14 53.84
C TRP A 775 -2.43 -10.52 52.87
N ASP A 776 -1.18 -10.37 53.29
CA ASP A 776 0.04 -10.67 52.54
C ASP A 776 0.15 -12.18 52.25
N LYS A 777 -0.13 -13.00 53.27
CA LYS A 777 -0.22 -14.45 53.19
C LYS A 777 -1.36 -14.88 52.26
N GLN A 778 -2.54 -14.27 52.38
CA GLN A 778 -3.68 -14.56 51.49
C GLN A 778 -3.40 -14.17 50.03
N VAL A 779 -2.78 -13.02 49.77
CA VAL A 779 -2.36 -12.60 48.43
C VAL A 779 -1.31 -13.55 47.86
N LYS A 780 -0.33 -13.99 48.66
CA LYS A 780 0.65 -15.00 48.25
C LYS A 780 -0.03 -16.34 47.92
N GLU A 781 -0.89 -16.83 48.79
CA GLU A 781 -1.63 -18.09 48.61
C GLU A 781 -2.54 -18.04 47.38
N PHE A 782 -3.20 -16.90 47.11
CA PHE A 782 -3.98 -16.69 45.91
C PHE A 782 -3.11 -16.66 44.64
N ILE A 783 -1.97 -15.95 44.66
CA ILE A 783 -1.02 -15.91 43.53
C ILE A 783 -0.48 -17.32 43.24
N GLU A 784 -0.05 -18.06 44.27
CA GLU A 784 0.44 -19.43 44.11
C GLU A 784 -0.66 -20.35 43.57
N TYR A 785 -1.88 -20.26 44.12
CA TYR A 785 -3.04 -21.00 43.63
C TYR A 785 -3.36 -20.69 42.16
N ILE A 786 -3.48 -19.41 41.79
CA ILE A 786 -3.91 -19.03 40.43
C ILE A 786 -2.80 -19.28 39.41
N THR A 787 -1.53 -19.06 39.74
CA THR A 787 -0.40 -19.44 38.89
C THR A 787 -0.33 -20.95 38.70
N LEU A 788 -0.46 -21.77 39.76
CA LEU A 788 -0.47 -23.23 39.61
C LEU A 788 -1.70 -23.74 38.86
N LYS A 789 -2.86 -23.09 39.00
CA LYS A 789 -4.07 -23.38 38.21
C LYS A 789 -3.84 -23.06 36.73
N LEU A 790 -3.45 -21.83 36.40
CA LEU A 790 -3.21 -21.39 35.02
C LEU A 790 -2.10 -22.21 34.37
N LEU A 791 -1.00 -22.51 35.06
CA LEU A 791 0.05 -23.39 34.52
C LEU A 791 -0.48 -24.80 34.21
N ARG A 792 -1.44 -25.35 34.96
CA ARG A 792 -2.07 -26.65 34.65
C ARG A 792 -3.11 -26.56 33.52
N GLU A 793 -3.84 -25.46 33.46
CA GLU A 793 -4.94 -25.22 32.51
C GLU A 793 -4.43 -24.81 31.11
N LYS A 794 -3.31 -24.06 31.06
CA LYS A 794 -2.74 -23.44 29.87
C LYS A 794 -1.47 -24.14 29.35
N SER A 795 -0.88 -25.05 30.12
CA SER A 795 0.22 -25.87 29.60
C SER A 795 -0.28 -26.92 28.61
N TYR A 796 0.31 -26.96 27.43
CA TYR A 796 0.13 -27.99 26.41
C TYR A 796 1.39 -28.84 26.27
N LYS A 797 1.27 -30.04 25.68
CA LYS A 797 2.44 -30.87 25.37
C LYS A 797 2.95 -30.56 23.96
N LEU A 798 4.19 -30.07 23.86
CA LEU A 798 4.90 -29.88 22.60
C LEU A 798 6.23 -30.66 22.65
N ALA A 799 6.45 -31.51 21.64
CA ALA A 799 7.56 -32.47 21.61
C ALA A 799 7.69 -33.32 22.90
N GLY A 800 6.55 -33.70 23.50
CA GLY A 800 6.50 -34.49 24.75
C GLY A 800 6.73 -33.72 26.05
N VAL A 801 7.15 -32.45 25.97
CA VAL A 801 7.40 -31.57 27.13
C VAL A 801 6.18 -30.66 27.37
N ASN A 802 5.81 -30.45 28.63
CA ASN A 802 4.79 -29.45 28.99
C ASN A 802 5.37 -28.04 28.77
N GLN A 803 4.67 -27.21 27.99
CA GLN A 803 5.04 -25.83 27.68
C GLN A 803 3.80 -24.93 27.79
N VAL A 804 3.99 -23.67 28.11
CA VAL A 804 2.95 -22.63 28.16
C VAL A 804 3.47 -21.38 27.43
N ASP A 805 2.60 -20.66 26.72
CA ASP A 805 2.98 -19.45 26.00
C ASP A 805 2.57 -18.20 26.79
N PHE A 806 3.43 -17.78 27.72
CA PHE A 806 3.25 -16.62 28.62
C PHE A 806 3.03 -15.26 27.92
N VAL A 807 3.10 -15.18 26.58
CA VAL A 807 2.78 -13.97 25.81
C VAL A 807 1.30 -13.96 25.38
N ARG A 808 0.63 -15.11 25.43
CA ARG A 808 -0.74 -15.33 24.98
C ARG A 808 -1.69 -15.74 26.10
N GLU A 809 -1.22 -16.52 27.07
CA GLU A 809 -2.01 -17.18 28.13
C GLU A 809 -1.56 -16.77 29.54
#